data_AF-A0A812UXH9-F1
#
_entry.id   AF-A0A812UXH9-F1
#
_cell.length_a   1.000
_cell.length_b   1.000
_cell.length_c   1.000
_cell.angle_alpha   90.00
_cell.angle_beta   90.00
_cell.angle_gamma   90.00
#
_symmetry.space_group_name_H-M   'P 1'
#
loop_
_entity.id
_entity.type
_entity.pdbx_description
1 polymer ?
#
loop_
_entity_poly.entity_id
_entity_poly.type
_entity_poly.pdbx_seq_one_letter_code
_entity_poly.pdbx_strand_id
1 'polypeptide(L)'
;MGVGISQSCCQGESQRVVCDLDHSSSLSLLYLDKEIEDDLTSTRGSSDASSRASHAGQTGKLRGVPVLRVQAAMPVLAKASGLDRTGIEELQNVLRSHGVDTTSWGSHGTKSIEHLFWELFIQHGSILTGIGTTRLKRVTRLLKLRLVADIDGVDHVVLSRLQFMHDGQQIQRQQLPLRRLAWKLPTDSPLLPSCEANVYNEDYEYVESWRSCCMSVLEERLGISMTTAQQQLKEVANTYTYQNDDNVASEGYPGLTTLYGVHQVTFRVVNPDHSKVAGIGLPLGQEFATADGHFSLERFHCKEPIPIGSQLNVWFWMPCTEFDKACAGQSLPRSDCGESPSIGRLEAELTFLKRVPVAPAISKTASMNPGVAGKEANMTKRGAPNAHLRRILANKRTDWKTVRKMANRIMDKDYTLAQFTQDLAAFPELSLYLRDGVGETGSGRTTDDEYQRTVCAFFAIYWLMRLDTDGRQGFCFGTDIDWNVLKESALQEGQVAVQTRTVSPELQQRFYKVDRRLAFFNNAQWGFFRRLMVDAGLLQETSAGSRTAYKVQETRMGLREALTAIHDIMKMENLLPTVQQEHHGYHGYAAGDVIGDHDTALCYILDHYTELLPSFKELDPAERQSVQFTQCNLCFNHGWLVQAEAPPGAIFTKFREAIAKDRRLHAGARDVALYFVHWLTDLAGAEPTPLGGCEKFVIKFPLHVLNSFLQSFKLIEGITSATETQVMERYLKYRWTDHVPSLKEAPEGPHAIAAMRLLCMAQAAGKLLFDVGDASSIGSATDSRRFASPRSNAAVHYSSAHRLGLQLQIIHSAIPERSCAGGAVGSFCEQESRDSAGVSRQMGERWWMPSTSSCHRRTSWKRSGGISEVGTCSYSPHLAGLVALHNMYTSNVVGATWSAGPGKLLNSAGAGQGGLECGNGTNGLCRRFRPRSSCSRETSIQNRTLFMSTPHSASTARPVLHSNLGAEGGPVETGLRPNFHPFPARAWRRLEHKCCVGCTA
;
A
#
# COMPACT_ATOMS: atom_id res chain seq x y z
N MET A 1 -35.52 39.67 -6.14
CA MET A 1 -35.79 38.88 -4.92
C MET A 1 -35.54 37.42 -5.28
N GLY A 2 -34.64 36.68 -4.64
CA GLY A 2 -33.78 37.06 -3.51
C GLY A 2 -33.69 35.95 -2.48
N VAL A 3 -33.09 34.81 -2.83
CA VAL A 3 -32.57 33.83 -1.86
C VAL A 3 -31.10 33.64 -2.20
N GLY A 4 -30.23 34.15 -1.33
CA GLY A 4 -28.79 34.06 -1.52
C GLY A 4 -28.28 32.70 -1.06
N ILE A 5 -27.50 32.04 -1.89
CA ILE A 5 -26.58 30.99 -1.46
C ILE A 5 -25.32 31.72 -0.98
N SER A 6 -25.14 31.84 0.34
CA SER A 6 -23.89 32.39 0.87
C SER A 6 -22.78 31.37 0.68
N GLN A 7 -21.77 31.73 -0.12
CA GLN A 7 -20.48 31.07 -0.05
C GLN A 7 -19.85 31.34 1.31
N SER A 8 -19.61 30.30 2.09
CA SER A 8 -18.63 30.34 3.19
C SER A 8 -17.41 29.52 2.78
N CYS A 9 -16.30 30.20 2.49
CA CYS A 9 -15.01 29.54 2.46
C CYS A 9 -14.76 28.92 3.83
N CYS A 10 -14.47 27.63 3.89
CA CYS A 10 -13.99 26.94 5.09
C CYS A 10 -12.84 26.03 4.69
N GLN A 11 -11.73 26.15 5.43
CA GLN A 11 -10.53 25.33 5.28
C GLN A 11 -10.71 24.01 6.06
N GLY A 12 -10.06 22.95 5.58
CA GLY A 12 -9.97 21.66 6.28
C GLY A 12 -11.10 20.69 5.91
N GLU A 13 -10.77 19.69 5.10
CA GLU A 13 -11.64 18.54 4.89
C GLU A 13 -11.59 17.63 6.13
N SER A 14 -12.77 17.32 6.68
CA SER A 14 -12.95 16.35 7.75
C SER A 14 -14.24 15.56 7.47
N GLN A 15 -14.27 14.30 7.90
CA GLN A 15 -15.27 13.32 7.51
C GLN A 15 -16.71 13.81 7.74
N ARG A 16 -17.59 13.54 6.77
CA ARG A 16 -19.04 13.76 6.92
C ARG A 16 -19.68 12.59 7.66
N VAL A 17 -19.87 12.77 8.97
CA VAL A 17 -20.84 11.97 9.73
C VAL A 17 -22.25 12.50 9.42
N VAL A 18 -23.19 11.59 9.15
CA VAL A 18 -24.60 11.94 8.92
C VAL A 18 -25.46 11.08 9.85
N CYS A 19 -26.46 11.69 10.46
CA CYS A 19 -27.48 10.99 11.24
C CYS A 19 -28.73 10.83 10.39
N ASP A 20 -29.27 9.61 10.33
CA ASP A 20 -30.62 9.39 9.83
C ASP A 20 -31.58 9.28 11.03
N LEU A 21 -32.67 10.04 11.00
CA LEU A 21 -33.66 10.15 12.08
C LEU A 21 -35.02 9.66 11.59
N ASP A 22 -35.04 8.40 11.14
CA ASP A 22 -36.29 7.68 10.90
C ASP A 22 -37.13 7.62 12.20
N HIS A 23 -38.45 7.75 12.05
CA HIS A 23 -39.40 7.85 13.18
C HIS A 23 -39.54 6.57 14.03
N SER A 24 -38.66 5.58 13.88
CA SER A 24 -38.66 4.29 14.56
C SER A 24 -37.43 4.07 15.47
N SER A 25 -37.24 4.93 16.47
CA SER A 25 -36.49 4.67 17.73
C SER A 25 -35.03 4.17 17.73
N SER A 26 -34.42 3.80 16.60
CA SER A 26 -33.04 3.31 16.51
C SER A 26 -32.15 4.33 15.79
N LEU A 27 -31.21 4.92 16.52
CA LEU A 27 -30.29 5.92 15.97
C LEU A 27 -29.16 5.21 15.21
N SER A 28 -29.02 5.52 13.92
CA SER A 28 -28.00 4.92 13.05
C SER A 28 -26.92 5.94 12.70
N LEU A 29 -25.65 5.56 12.89
CA LEU A 29 -24.48 6.33 12.48
C LEU A 29 -24.16 6.00 11.02
N LEU A 30 -24.31 6.97 10.11
CA LEU A 30 -23.75 6.87 8.77
C LEU A 30 -22.37 7.53 8.76
N TYR A 31 -21.33 6.75 8.51
CA TYR A 31 -19.98 7.25 8.33
C TYR A 31 -19.34 6.71 7.04
N LEU A 32 -18.44 7.50 6.45
CA LEU A 32 -17.54 7.01 5.40
C LEU A 32 -16.37 6.30 6.07
N ASP A 33 -16.15 5.07 5.62
CA ASP A 33 -15.01 4.26 6.02
C ASP A 33 -13.75 4.79 5.33
N LYS A 34 -12.74 5.23 6.09
CA LYS A 34 -11.52 5.79 5.49
C LYS A 34 -10.78 4.75 4.63
N GLU A 35 -10.83 3.47 4.97
CA GLU A 35 -10.24 2.42 4.13
C GLU A 35 -10.98 2.29 2.78
N ILE A 36 -12.28 2.59 2.73
CA ILE A 36 -13.04 2.69 1.48
C ILE A 36 -12.79 4.04 0.79
N GLU A 37 -12.51 5.12 1.52
CA GLU A 37 -12.10 6.40 0.93
C GLU A 37 -10.69 6.31 0.33
N ASP A 38 -9.78 5.56 0.94
CA ASP A 38 -8.45 5.22 0.44
C ASP A 38 -8.56 4.27 -0.78
N ASP A 39 -9.47 3.28 -0.77
CA ASP A 39 -9.80 2.46 -1.96
C ASP A 39 -10.51 3.27 -3.07
N LEU A 40 -11.36 4.24 -2.74
CA LEU A 40 -12.07 5.12 -3.69
C LEU A 40 -11.21 6.28 -4.20
N THR A 41 -10.16 6.68 -3.48
CA THR A 41 -9.15 7.62 -3.96
C THR A 41 -8.08 6.88 -4.77
N SER A 42 -7.67 5.69 -4.33
CA SER A 42 -6.91 4.71 -5.13
C SER A 42 -7.60 4.41 -6.47
N THR A 43 -8.91 4.15 -6.47
CA THR A 43 -9.67 3.95 -7.72
C THR A 43 -10.12 5.24 -8.42
N ARG A 44 -9.96 6.43 -7.81
CA ARG A 44 -10.07 7.72 -8.52
C ARG A 44 -8.82 8.08 -9.33
N GLY A 45 -7.73 7.34 -9.21
CA GLY A 45 -6.68 7.27 -10.24
C GLY A 45 -7.14 6.61 -11.54
N SER A 46 -8.29 5.92 -11.56
CA SER A 46 -8.87 5.34 -12.77
C SER A 46 -9.85 6.30 -13.44
N SER A 47 -9.45 6.88 -14.57
CA SER A 47 -10.21 7.85 -15.34
C SER A 47 -11.39 7.23 -16.11
N ASP A 48 -12.52 6.96 -15.43
CA ASP A 48 -13.75 6.49 -16.07
C ASP A 48 -15.03 7.12 -15.44
N ALA A 49 -15.15 8.45 -15.55
CA ALA A 49 -16.27 9.22 -15.03
C ALA A 49 -16.76 10.32 -16.00
N SER A 50 -17.28 9.94 -17.17
CA SER A 50 -17.95 10.90 -18.09
C SER A 50 -19.11 10.33 -18.95
N SER A 51 -19.56 9.08 -18.72
CA SER A 51 -20.64 8.46 -19.52
C SER A 51 -21.75 7.77 -18.71
N ARG A 52 -21.63 7.65 -17.38
CA ARG A 52 -22.67 7.08 -16.50
C ARG A 52 -23.71 8.13 -16.07
N ALA A 53 -24.56 8.52 -17.02
CA ALA A 53 -25.74 9.35 -16.77
C ALA A 53 -27.07 8.65 -17.16
N SER A 54 -27.16 7.32 -16.97
CA SER A 54 -28.44 6.59 -16.94
C SER A 54 -28.30 5.24 -16.20
N HIS A 55 -29.03 5.11 -15.08
CA HIS A 55 -29.33 3.89 -14.30
C HIS A 55 -28.21 3.16 -13.52
N ALA A 56 -28.61 2.71 -12.32
CA ALA A 56 -27.91 1.87 -11.32
C ALA A 56 -26.66 2.48 -10.63
N GLY A 57 -26.86 3.05 -9.44
CA GLY A 57 -25.81 3.69 -8.65
C GLY A 57 -25.00 2.75 -7.75
N GLN A 58 -23.70 3.02 -7.67
CA GLN A 58 -22.84 2.72 -6.51
C GLN A 58 -22.00 3.97 -6.20
N THR A 59 -22.63 4.98 -5.60
CA THR A 59 -21.91 5.95 -4.77
C THR A 59 -21.34 5.22 -3.56
N GLY A 60 -20.19 5.66 -3.02
CA GLY A 60 -19.56 5.04 -1.84
C GLY A 60 -20.60 4.75 -0.77
N LYS A 61 -20.78 3.46 -0.43
CA LYS A 61 -21.82 3.04 0.51
C LYS A 61 -21.44 3.55 1.90
N LEU A 62 -22.14 4.59 2.35
CA LEU A 62 -22.22 4.95 3.76
C LEU A 62 -22.56 3.68 4.54
N ARG A 63 -21.69 3.27 5.47
CA ARG A 63 -21.99 2.16 6.37
C ARG A 63 -22.92 2.70 7.44
N GLY A 64 -24.16 2.22 7.45
CA GLY A 64 -25.08 2.43 8.57
C GLY A 64 -24.69 1.48 9.70
N VAL A 65 -24.23 2.04 10.81
CA VAL A 65 -23.86 1.30 12.01
C VAL A 65 -24.84 1.64 13.14
N PRO A 66 -25.51 0.65 13.76
CA PRO A 66 -26.48 0.91 14.83
C PRO A 66 -25.76 1.48 16.05
N VAL A 67 -26.28 2.59 16.60
CA VAL A 67 -25.77 3.20 17.83
C VAL A 67 -26.54 2.67 19.03
N LEU A 68 -25.92 1.78 19.79
CA LEU A 68 -26.39 1.38 21.10
C LEU A 68 -26.23 2.55 22.07
N ARG A 69 -27.36 3.09 22.54
CA ARG A 69 -27.35 4.05 23.64
C ARG A 69 -27.10 3.32 24.95
N VAL A 70 -25.91 3.51 25.51
CA VAL A 70 -25.57 2.90 26.79
C VAL A 70 -26.06 3.78 27.93
N GLN A 71 -26.57 3.16 29.00
CA GLN A 71 -26.83 3.89 30.24
C GLN A 71 -25.49 4.12 30.96
N ALA A 72 -25.03 5.37 30.99
CA ALA A 72 -23.86 5.73 31.77
C ALA A 72 -24.16 5.51 33.27
N ALA A 73 -23.48 4.56 33.91
CA ALA A 73 -23.70 4.21 35.31
C ALA A 73 -23.25 5.29 36.32
N MET A 74 -22.84 6.47 35.85
CA MET A 74 -22.25 7.55 36.64
C MET A 74 -23.15 8.79 36.66
N PRO A 75 -23.77 9.14 37.81
CA PRO A 75 -24.44 10.42 38.04
C PRO A 75 -23.51 11.65 37.93
N VAL A 76 -22.20 11.42 37.82
CA VAL A 76 -21.12 12.40 37.98
C VAL A 76 -20.97 13.36 36.78
N LEU A 77 -21.49 12.98 35.60
CA LEU A 77 -21.36 13.78 34.36
C LEU A 77 -22.11 15.13 34.39
N ALA A 78 -23.05 15.34 35.31
CA ALA A 78 -23.82 16.58 35.43
C ALA A 78 -23.01 17.83 35.85
N LYS A 79 -21.71 17.69 36.20
CA LYS A 79 -20.83 18.79 36.62
C LYS A 79 -19.68 19.13 35.66
N ALA A 80 -19.59 18.51 34.48
CA ALA A 80 -18.45 18.67 33.59
C ALA A 80 -18.19 20.12 33.09
N SER A 81 -19.21 20.98 33.09
CA SER A 81 -19.08 22.41 32.74
C SER A 81 -18.49 23.29 33.85
N GLY A 82 -18.04 22.69 34.96
CA GLY A 82 -17.49 23.39 36.13
C GLY A 82 -16.52 22.52 36.91
N LEU A 83 -15.46 22.01 36.25
CA LEU A 83 -14.30 21.48 36.96
C LEU A 83 -13.71 22.56 37.87
N ASP A 84 -13.27 22.16 39.06
CA ASP A 84 -12.69 23.08 40.03
C ASP A 84 -11.34 23.63 39.50
N ARG A 85 -11.34 24.91 39.15
CA ARG A 85 -10.15 25.59 38.64
C ARG A 85 -9.05 25.67 39.69
N THR A 86 -9.40 25.81 40.97
CA THR A 86 -8.42 25.87 42.06
C THR A 86 -7.72 24.52 42.19
N GLY A 87 -8.46 23.41 42.25
CA GLY A 87 -7.90 22.06 42.22
C GLY A 87 -7.06 21.74 40.96
N ILE A 88 -7.42 22.29 39.78
CA ILE A 88 -6.61 22.16 38.56
C ILE A 88 -5.29 22.91 38.69
N GLU A 89 -5.31 24.16 39.18
CA GLU A 89 -4.10 24.97 39.40
C GLU A 89 -3.19 24.34 40.46
N GLU A 90 -3.76 23.80 41.55
CA GLU A 90 -3.04 23.03 42.57
C GLU A 90 -2.38 21.77 41.98
N LEU A 91 -3.12 20.96 41.23
CA LEU A 91 -2.57 19.78 40.53
C LEU A 91 -1.43 20.18 39.59
N GLN A 92 -1.57 21.28 38.85
CA GLN A 92 -0.53 21.77 37.96
C GLN A 92 0.73 22.21 38.72
N ASN A 93 0.57 22.85 39.88
CA ASN A 93 1.69 23.22 40.76
C ASN A 93 2.39 21.99 41.37
N VAL A 94 1.62 20.94 41.73
CA VAL A 94 2.18 19.65 42.17
C VAL A 94 3.00 19.00 41.05
N LEU A 95 2.51 18.96 39.81
CA LEU A 95 3.25 18.42 38.66
C LEU A 95 4.54 19.19 38.37
N ARG A 96 4.48 20.53 38.30
CA ARG A 96 5.65 21.38 38.05
C ARG A 96 6.72 21.25 39.13
N SER A 97 6.32 21.19 40.42
CA SER A 97 7.27 21.05 41.54
C SER A 97 8.04 19.72 41.54
N HIS A 98 7.55 18.72 40.80
CA HIS A 98 8.21 17.43 40.58
C HIS A 98 8.80 17.30 39.16
N GLY A 99 8.98 18.43 38.45
CA GLY A 99 9.66 18.48 37.15
C GLY A 99 8.85 18.01 35.95
N VAL A 100 7.52 17.85 36.07
CA VAL A 100 6.65 17.50 34.93
C VAL A 100 6.20 18.78 34.22
N ASP A 101 6.64 18.96 32.98
CA ASP A 101 6.22 20.07 32.12
C ASP A 101 4.88 19.77 31.45
N THR A 102 3.85 20.57 31.78
CA THR A 102 2.51 20.45 31.23
C THR A 102 2.22 21.45 30.10
N THR A 103 3.21 22.21 29.60
CA THR A 103 2.96 23.28 28.60
C THR A 103 2.53 22.76 27.23
N SER A 104 2.88 21.52 26.89
CA SER A 104 2.47 20.85 25.65
C SER A 104 1.11 20.13 25.75
N TRP A 105 0.58 19.95 26.96
CA TRP A 105 -0.60 19.14 27.24
C TRP A 105 -1.88 19.78 26.68
N GLY A 106 -2.73 18.99 26.03
CA GLY A 106 -3.93 19.47 25.33
C GLY A 106 -3.67 19.99 23.92
N SER A 107 -2.46 19.77 23.38
CA SER A 107 -2.09 20.06 21.99
C SER A 107 -1.55 18.81 21.29
N HIS A 108 -1.62 18.78 19.96
CA HIS A 108 -1.05 17.69 19.13
C HIS A 108 -1.47 16.27 19.54
N GLY A 109 -2.72 16.08 20.00
CA GLY A 109 -3.26 14.79 20.43
C GLY A 109 -2.83 14.33 21.83
N THR A 110 -2.10 15.15 22.59
CA THR A 110 -1.87 14.95 24.02
C THR A 110 -3.10 15.37 24.82
N LYS A 111 -3.34 14.73 25.98
CA LYS A 111 -4.43 15.12 26.88
C LYS A 111 -4.07 16.38 27.66
N SER A 112 -5.07 17.17 28.04
CA SER A 112 -4.89 18.39 28.83
C SER A 112 -4.75 18.13 30.34
N ILE A 113 -4.48 19.17 31.13
CA ILE A 113 -4.44 19.07 32.61
C ILE A 113 -5.81 18.73 33.20
N GLU A 114 -6.89 19.25 32.61
CA GLU A 114 -8.28 18.97 32.98
C GLU A 114 -8.63 17.49 32.81
N HIS A 115 -8.04 16.82 31.82
CA HIS A 115 -8.20 15.37 31.65
C HIS A 115 -7.57 14.58 32.78
N LEU A 116 -6.37 14.97 33.24
CA LEU A 116 -5.72 14.31 34.37
C LEU A 116 -6.48 14.60 35.67
N PHE A 117 -6.92 15.84 35.88
CA PHE A 117 -7.75 16.20 37.02
C PHE A 117 -9.06 15.38 37.05
N TRP A 118 -9.76 15.30 35.91
CA TRP A 118 -10.96 14.47 35.79
C TRP A 118 -10.66 12.98 36.05
N GLU A 119 -9.55 12.45 35.53
CA GLU A 119 -9.15 11.06 35.73
C GLU A 119 -8.84 10.72 37.20
N LEU A 120 -8.20 11.63 37.93
CA LEU A 120 -7.79 11.47 39.34
C LEU A 120 -8.92 11.73 40.34
N PHE A 121 -9.62 12.87 40.20
CA PHE A 121 -10.54 13.41 41.21
C PHE A 121 -12.02 13.17 40.91
N ILE A 122 -12.39 12.84 39.67
CA ILE A 122 -13.80 12.72 39.24
C ILE A 122 -14.15 11.30 38.81
N GLN A 123 -13.29 10.66 38.01
CA GLN A 123 -13.39 9.25 37.63
C GLN A 123 -12.77 8.32 38.69
N HIS A 124 -11.82 8.82 39.49
CA HIS A 124 -10.93 8.03 40.35
C HIS A 124 -10.29 6.85 39.61
N GLY A 125 -9.99 6.98 38.31
CA GLY A 125 -9.42 5.91 37.48
C GLY A 125 -7.90 5.76 37.60
N SER A 126 -7.27 6.67 38.33
CA SER A 126 -5.83 6.72 38.59
C SER A 126 -5.55 7.42 39.92
N ILE A 127 -4.33 7.25 40.42
CA ILE A 127 -3.74 8.02 41.53
C ILE A 127 -2.36 8.56 41.11
N LEU A 128 -1.85 9.56 41.83
CA LEU A 128 -0.44 9.97 41.76
C LEU A 128 0.29 9.50 43.01
N THR A 129 1.49 8.95 42.83
CA THR A 129 2.37 8.45 43.89
C THR A 129 3.74 9.12 43.83
N GLY A 130 4.45 9.12 44.96
CA GLY A 130 5.81 9.67 45.07
C GLY A 130 5.85 11.17 45.40
N ILE A 131 4.82 11.70 46.05
CA ILE A 131 4.74 13.12 46.41
C ILE A 131 5.72 13.45 47.52
N GLY A 132 6.61 14.42 47.27
CA GLY A 132 7.77 14.70 48.12
C GLY A 132 9.03 13.90 47.74
N THR A 133 8.96 13.05 46.70
CA THR A 133 10.15 12.50 46.03
C THR A 133 10.50 13.33 44.80
N THR A 134 11.61 13.02 44.12
CA THR A 134 12.00 13.71 42.88
C THR A 134 11.23 13.25 41.63
N ARG A 135 10.32 12.28 41.73
CA ARG A 135 9.60 11.71 40.57
C ARG A 135 8.16 11.33 40.91
N LEU A 136 7.20 12.00 40.29
CA LEU A 136 5.81 11.55 40.30
C LEU A 136 5.61 10.35 39.38
N LYS A 137 4.81 9.40 39.86
CA LYS A 137 4.35 8.24 39.08
C LYS A 137 2.83 8.15 39.15
N ARG A 138 2.20 8.19 37.98
CA ARG A 138 0.77 7.93 37.82
C ARG A 138 0.53 6.42 37.90
N VAL A 139 -0.36 5.96 38.76
CA VAL A 139 -0.75 4.55 38.81
C VAL A 139 -2.17 4.43 38.30
N THR A 140 -2.38 3.54 37.33
CA THR A 140 -3.71 3.28 36.76
C THR A 140 -3.91 1.77 36.65
N ARG A 141 -5.12 1.30 36.94
CA ARG A 141 -5.46 -0.11 36.74
C ARG A 141 -6.52 -0.24 35.67
N LEU A 142 -6.30 -1.18 34.76
CA LEU A 142 -7.13 -1.40 33.58
C LEU A 142 -7.74 -2.79 33.65
N LEU A 143 -9.03 -2.88 33.33
CA LEU A 143 -9.68 -4.12 32.98
C LEU A 143 -9.88 -4.14 31.46
N LYS A 144 -9.29 -5.13 30.78
CA LYS A 144 -9.51 -5.45 29.35
C LYS A 144 -10.41 -6.68 29.24
N LEU A 145 -11.50 -6.59 28.50
CA LEU A 145 -12.38 -7.73 28.22
C LEU A 145 -12.14 -8.26 26.80
N ARG A 146 -11.75 -9.54 26.69
CA ARG A 146 -11.72 -10.30 25.43
C ARG A 146 -13.07 -10.99 25.25
N LEU A 147 -14.03 -10.34 24.61
CA LEU A 147 -15.32 -10.96 24.27
C LEU A 147 -15.19 -11.72 22.94
N VAL A 148 -15.42 -13.03 22.97
CA VAL A 148 -15.27 -13.96 21.83
C VAL A 148 -16.63 -14.55 21.44
N ALA A 149 -16.91 -14.63 20.14
CA ALA A 149 -18.09 -15.29 19.57
C ALA A 149 -17.68 -16.21 18.41
N ASP A 150 -18.41 -17.30 18.22
CA ASP A 150 -18.31 -18.12 17.00
C ASP A 150 -19.16 -17.43 15.91
N ILE A 151 -18.53 -17.12 14.77
CA ILE A 151 -19.17 -16.48 13.61
C ILE A 151 -18.76 -17.30 12.39
N ASP A 152 -19.73 -17.91 11.71
CA ASP A 152 -19.55 -18.82 10.58
C ASP A 152 -18.55 -19.98 10.83
N GLY A 153 -18.46 -20.48 12.07
CA GLY A 153 -17.56 -21.57 12.47
C GLY A 153 -16.13 -21.10 12.83
N VAL A 154 -15.93 -19.80 13.04
CA VAL A 154 -14.65 -19.18 13.36
C VAL A 154 -14.79 -18.30 14.60
N ASP A 155 -13.92 -18.51 15.59
CA ASP A 155 -13.83 -17.64 16.77
C ASP A 155 -13.37 -16.23 16.36
N HIS A 156 -14.23 -15.24 16.60
CA HIS A 156 -13.95 -13.81 16.45
C HIS A 156 -13.94 -13.11 17.81
N VAL A 157 -13.14 -12.05 17.94
CA VAL A 157 -13.07 -11.17 19.11
C VAL A 157 -13.57 -9.77 18.75
N VAL A 158 -14.31 -9.14 19.67
CA VAL A 158 -14.75 -7.75 19.49
C VAL A 158 -13.61 -6.78 19.78
N LEU A 159 -13.43 -5.80 18.90
CA LEU A 159 -12.43 -4.74 19.00
C LEU A 159 -13.07 -3.40 18.66
N SER A 160 -12.60 -2.33 19.29
CA SER A 160 -12.85 -0.99 18.79
C SER A 160 -12.14 -0.86 17.44
N ARG A 161 -12.75 -0.16 16.47
CA ARG A 161 -12.12 0.24 15.20
C ARG A 161 -11.77 1.72 15.24
N LEU A 162 -12.76 2.55 15.60
CA LEU A 162 -12.74 4.00 15.56
C LEU A 162 -13.36 4.55 16.84
N GLN A 163 -12.79 5.62 17.38
CA GLN A 163 -13.31 6.33 18.55
C GLN A 163 -13.36 7.82 18.28
N PHE A 164 -14.49 8.46 18.61
CA PHE A 164 -14.67 9.91 18.56
C PHE A 164 -14.61 10.44 19.99
N MET A 165 -13.63 11.28 20.27
CA MET A 165 -13.41 11.91 21.56
C MET A 165 -14.27 13.18 21.69
N HIS A 166 -14.53 13.60 22.93
CA HIS A 166 -15.29 14.82 23.26
C HIS A 166 -14.75 16.13 22.65
N ASP A 167 -13.47 16.20 22.28
CA ASP A 167 -12.77 17.33 21.66
C ASP A 167 -12.84 17.31 20.12
N GLY A 168 -13.50 16.31 19.54
CA GLY A 168 -13.57 16.08 18.10
C GLY A 168 -12.47 15.19 17.55
N GLN A 169 -11.46 14.78 18.36
CA GLN A 169 -10.40 13.91 17.88
C GLN A 169 -10.95 12.53 17.51
N GLN A 170 -10.58 12.08 16.31
CA GLN A 170 -10.81 10.70 15.88
C GLN A 170 -9.57 9.85 16.16
N ILE A 171 -9.76 8.66 16.73
CA ILE A 171 -8.68 7.72 17.04
C ILE A 171 -9.05 6.36 16.45
N GLN A 172 -8.34 5.94 15.40
CA GLN A 172 -8.43 4.58 14.86
C GLN A 172 -7.48 3.68 15.64
N ARG A 173 -7.99 2.63 16.29
CA ARG A 173 -7.18 1.68 17.08
C ARG A 173 -7.91 0.36 17.31
N GLN A 174 -7.22 -0.76 17.10
CA GLN A 174 -7.73 -2.12 17.31
C GLN A 174 -7.65 -2.51 18.79
N GLN A 175 -8.57 -1.98 19.60
CA GLN A 175 -8.47 -2.06 21.06
C GLN A 175 -9.61 -2.89 21.69
N LEU A 176 -9.26 -3.84 22.57
CA LEU A 176 -10.24 -4.56 23.39
C LEU A 176 -11.11 -3.58 24.22
N PRO A 177 -12.40 -3.89 24.46
CA PRO A 177 -13.22 -3.19 25.43
C PRO A 177 -12.50 -3.05 26.77
N LEU A 178 -12.36 -1.81 27.25
CA LEU A 178 -11.60 -1.53 28.48
C LEU A 178 -12.22 -0.46 29.37
N ARG A 179 -11.93 -0.57 30.66
CA ARG A 179 -12.26 0.44 31.69
C ARG A 179 -11.09 0.60 32.67
N ARG A 180 -10.97 1.80 33.26
CA ARG A 180 -10.11 2.02 34.43
C ARG A 180 -10.83 1.55 35.68
N LEU A 181 -10.15 0.78 36.51
CA LEU A 181 -10.68 0.40 37.82
C LEU A 181 -10.66 1.63 38.74
N ALA A 182 -11.81 1.92 39.36
CA ALA A 182 -11.95 3.01 40.32
C ALA A 182 -11.14 2.75 41.60
N TRP A 183 -10.39 3.75 42.05
CA TRP A 183 -9.67 3.77 43.32
C TRP A 183 -10.60 4.22 44.46
N LYS A 184 -10.45 3.56 45.62
CA LYS A 184 -11.26 3.74 46.83
C LYS A 184 -10.35 4.09 48.01
N LEU A 185 -9.67 5.22 47.92
CA LEU A 185 -8.72 5.63 48.96
C LEU A 185 -9.45 5.99 50.28
N PRO A 186 -8.82 5.80 51.45
CA PRO A 186 -9.39 6.24 52.75
C PRO A 186 -9.53 7.76 52.89
N THR A 187 -8.78 8.49 52.07
CA THR A 187 -8.77 9.95 51.97
C THR A 187 -9.27 10.37 50.59
N ASP A 188 -10.06 11.45 50.52
CA ASP A 188 -10.56 12.01 49.25
C ASP A 188 -9.44 12.51 48.29
N SER A 189 -8.19 12.53 48.75
CA SER A 189 -7.03 12.96 47.96
C SER A 189 -6.40 11.80 47.18
N PRO A 190 -6.36 11.83 45.82
CA PRO A 190 -5.71 10.82 44.97
C PRO A 190 -4.18 10.98 44.92
N LEU A 191 -3.60 11.61 45.94
CA LEU A 191 -2.23 12.13 46.00
C LEU A 191 -1.48 11.44 47.15
N LEU A 192 -0.74 10.37 46.85
CA LEU A 192 -0.05 9.55 47.85
C LEU A 192 1.43 9.94 48.04
N PRO A 193 1.91 10.13 49.29
CA PRO A 193 3.30 10.50 49.58
C PRO A 193 4.34 9.49 49.09
N SER A 194 4.07 8.18 49.26
CA SER A 194 5.03 7.13 48.92
C SER A 194 4.49 6.18 47.85
N CYS A 195 5.40 5.61 47.07
CA CYS A 195 5.07 4.52 46.15
C CYS A 195 5.17 3.21 46.96
N GLU A 196 4.08 2.87 47.65
CA GLU A 196 4.03 1.67 48.49
C GLU A 196 4.25 0.41 47.64
N ALA A 197 5.07 -0.53 48.11
CA ALA A 197 5.37 -1.78 47.39
C ALA A 197 4.10 -2.59 47.03
N ASN A 198 3.00 -2.34 47.73
CA ASN A 198 1.71 -3.01 47.53
C ASN A 198 0.94 -2.56 46.28
N VAL A 199 1.29 -1.42 45.64
CA VAL A 199 0.54 -0.93 44.46
C VAL A 199 0.66 -1.86 43.23
N TYR A 200 1.59 -2.81 43.26
CA TYR A 200 1.76 -3.86 42.25
C TYR A 200 0.92 -5.13 42.52
N ASN A 201 0.33 -5.28 43.72
CA ASN A 201 -0.41 -6.49 44.11
C ASN A 201 -1.72 -6.59 43.33
N GLU A 202 -2.02 -7.76 42.76
CA GLU A 202 -3.23 -7.99 41.95
C GLU A 202 -4.52 -7.54 42.66
N ASP A 203 -4.76 -8.04 43.87
CA ASP A 203 -5.91 -7.71 44.70
C ASP A 203 -5.55 -6.62 45.72
N TYR A 204 -5.44 -5.37 45.28
CA TYR A 204 -5.16 -4.21 46.15
C TYR A 204 -6.46 -3.64 46.74
N GLU A 205 -6.53 -3.53 48.07
CA GLU A 205 -7.77 -3.22 48.80
C GLU A 205 -8.42 -1.88 48.43
N TYR A 206 -7.61 -0.89 48.03
CA TYR A 206 -8.08 0.44 47.61
C TYR A 206 -8.42 0.55 46.13
N VAL A 207 -8.70 -0.56 45.44
CA VAL A 207 -9.19 -0.58 44.04
C VAL A 207 -10.47 -1.41 43.95
N GLU A 208 -11.41 -1.02 43.08
CA GLU A 208 -12.59 -1.82 42.81
C GLU A 208 -12.21 -3.20 42.25
N SER A 209 -12.87 -4.27 42.74
CA SER A 209 -12.57 -5.63 42.30
C SER A 209 -12.82 -5.76 40.79
N TRP A 210 -11.80 -6.22 40.06
CA TRP A 210 -11.89 -6.43 38.62
C TRP A 210 -13.07 -7.35 38.24
N ARG A 211 -13.35 -8.38 39.05
CA ARG A 211 -14.50 -9.29 38.88
C ARG A 211 -15.84 -8.55 38.92
N SER A 212 -16.00 -7.64 39.88
CA SER A 212 -17.21 -6.81 39.98
C SER A 212 -17.34 -5.84 38.81
N CYS A 213 -16.21 -5.30 38.35
CA CYS A 213 -16.13 -4.37 37.23
C CYS A 213 -16.46 -5.03 35.87
N CYS A 214 -16.19 -6.34 35.67
CA CYS A 214 -16.48 -7.05 34.42
C CYS A 214 -17.92 -6.84 33.92
N MET A 215 -18.91 -6.95 34.80
CA MET A 215 -20.31 -6.78 34.43
C MET A 215 -20.62 -5.32 34.05
N SER A 216 -20.08 -4.37 34.81
CA SER A 216 -20.20 -2.94 34.50
C SER A 216 -19.54 -2.57 33.17
N VAL A 217 -18.41 -3.19 32.78
CA VAL A 217 -17.79 -2.95 31.46
C VAL A 217 -18.64 -3.49 30.31
N LEU A 218 -19.23 -4.67 30.46
CA LEU A 218 -20.13 -5.26 29.45
C LEU A 218 -21.36 -4.37 29.23
N GLU A 219 -21.91 -3.81 30.31
CA GLU A 219 -23.05 -2.89 30.25
C GLU A 219 -22.61 -1.52 29.72
N GLU A 220 -21.65 -0.85 30.36
CA GLU A 220 -21.21 0.53 30.07
C GLU A 220 -20.47 0.70 28.74
N ARG A 221 -19.76 -0.31 28.23
CA ARG A 221 -18.99 -0.17 26.97
C ARG A 221 -19.67 -0.81 25.77
N LEU A 222 -20.42 -1.90 25.99
CA LEU A 222 -21.01 -2.70 24.91
C LEU A 222 -22.55 -2.70 24.92
N GLY A 223 -23.20 -2.07 25.89
CA GLY A 223 -24.66 -2.06 26.01
C GLY A 223 -25.27 -3.41 26.40
N ILE A 224 -24.45 -4.38 26.85
CA ILE A 224 -24.91 -5.72 27.21
C ILE A 224 -25.39 -5.69 28.65
N SER A 225 -26.72 -5.68 28.84
CA SER A 225 -27.31 -5.64 30.18
C SER A 225 -26.85 -6.79 31.07
N MET A 226 -26.75 -6.54 32.38
CA MET A 226 -26.28 -7.54 33.36
C MET A 226 -27.00 -8.90 33.25
N THR A 227 -28.32 -8.88 33.00
CA THR A 227 -29.14 -10.09 32.83
C THR A 227 -28.87 -10.83 31.52
N THR A 228 -28.53 -10.11 30.44
CA THR A 228 -28.09 -10.72 29.18
C THR A 228 -26.71 -11.34 29.35
N ALA A 229 -25.78 -10.61 29.97
CA ALA A 229 -24.42 -11.09 30.21
C ALA A 229 -24.42 -12.40 31.03
N GLN A 230 -25.18 -12.48 32.12
CA GLN A 230 -25.30 -13.70 32.93
C GLN A 230 -25.90 -14.90 32.19
N GLN A 231 -26.73 -14.67 31.16
CA GLN A 231 -27.42 -15.75 30.43
C GLN A 231 -26.68 -16.18 29.16
N GLN A 232 -26.00 -15.26 28.48
CA GLN A 232 -25.43 -15.46 27.15
C GLN A 232 -23.91 -15.42 27.11
N LEU A 233 -23.23 -15.03 28.20
CA LEU A 233 -21.77 -15.01 28.28
C LEU A 233 -21.26 -16.00 29.33
N LYS A 234 -20.17 -16.69 28.99
CA LYS A 234 -19.45 -17.59 29.90
C LYS A 234 -18.02 -17.09 30.08
N GLU A 235 -17.62 -16.81 31.32
CA GLU A 235 -16.22 -16.52 31.66
C GLU A 235 -15.34 -17.74 31.32
N VAL A 236 -14.24 -17.51 30.62
CA VAL A 236 -13.25 -18.55 30.27
C VAL A 236 -12.13 -18.50 31.31
N ALA A 237 -12.42 -19.01 32.51
CA ALA A 237 -11.65 -18.77 33.74
C ALA A 237 -10.12 -19.03 33.65
N ASN A 238 -9.68 -19.95 32.79
CA ASN A 238 -8.26 -20.28 32.58
C ASN A 238 -7.51 -19.32 31.63
N THR A 239 -8.15 -18.23 31.19
CA THR A 239 -7.55 -17.21 30.31
C THR A 239 -7.34 -15.87 30.99
N TYR A 240 -7.66 -15.78 32.29
CA TYR A 240 -7.40 -14.60 33.07
C TYR A 240 -5.89 -14.34 33.19
N THR A 241 -5.46 -13.11 32.97
CA THR A 241 -4.08 -12.67 33.22
C THR A 241 -4.04 -11.32 33.93
N TYR A 242 -3.07 -11.17 34.82
CA TYR A 242 -2.69 -9.88 35.41
C TYR A 242 -1.24 -9.58 35.07
N GLN A 243 -0.94 -8.35 34.65
CA GLN A 243 0.41 -7.87 34.37
C GLN A 243 0.61 -6.44 34.91
N ASN A 244 1.85 -6.11 35.28
CA ASN A 244 2.26 -4.77 35.63
C ASN A 244 3.29 -4.26 34.62
N ASP A 245 2.99 -3.14 33.97
CA ASP A 245 3.90 -2.41 33.08
C ASP A 245 4.32 -1.10 33.77
N ASP A 246 5.54 -1.06 34.32
CA ASP A 246 6.05 0.05 35.14
C ASP A 246 6.94 1.04 34.37
N ASN A 247 6.97 2.29 34.83
CA ASN A 247 7.74 3.41 34.28
C ASN A 247 7.47 3.69 32.78
N VAL A 248 6.29 3.31 32.28
CA VAL A 248 5.88 3.55 30.90
C VAL A 248 5.71 5.05 30.68
N ALA A 249 6.37 5.60 29.66
CA ALA A 249 6.19 6.99 29.27
C ALA A 249 4.75 7.20 28.79
N SER A 250 4.03 8.17 29.37
CA SER A 250 2.64 8.43 28.99
C SER A 250 2.60 9.32 27.74
N GLU A 251 2.26 8.74 26.58
CA GLU A 251 2.02 9.51 25.34
C GLU A 251 0.97 10.61 25.54
N GLY A 252 -0.10 10.28 26.29
CA GLY A 252 -1.17 11.23 26.61
C GLY A 252 -0.79 12.30 27.65
N TYR A 253 0.27 12.08 28.44
CA TYR A 253 0.76 13.02 29.45
C TYR A 253 2.31 13.08 29.42
N PRO A 254 2.91 13.72 28.40
CA PRO A 254 4.37 13.75 28.24
C PRO A 254 5.08 14.24 29.51
N GLY A 255 6.18 13.57 29.87
CA GLY A 255 6.93 13.82 31.11
C GLY A 255 6.41 13.06 32.34
N LEU A 256 5.18 12.55 32.34
CA LEU A 256 4.62 11.77 33.45
C LEU A 256 4.77 10.25 33.21
N THR A 257 5.55 9.58 34.07
CA THR A 257 5.66 8.11 34.02
C THR A 257 4.40 7.45 34.58
N THR A 258 4.00 6.32 33.99
CA THR A 258 2.82 5.55 34.42
C THR A 258 3.18 4.11 34.77
N LEU A 259 2.60 3.60 35.86
CA LEU A 259 2.44 2.19 36.16
C LEU A 259 1.04 1.73 35.74
N TYR A 260 0.96 0.76 34.84
CA TYR A 260 -0.27 0.09 34.44
C TYR A 260 -0.38 -1.28 35.11
N GLY A 261 -1.40 -1.47 35.96
CA GLY A 261 -1.83 -2.81 36.38
C GLY A 261 -2.96 -3.28 35.48
N VAL A 262 -2.74 -4.27 34.62
CA VAL A 262 -3.70 -4.69 33.60
C VAL A 262 -4.25 -6.07 33.92
N HIS A 263 -5.53 -6.12 34.28
CA HIS A 263 -6.34 -7.34 34.34
C HIS A 263 -6.93 -7.60 32.94
N GLN A 264 -6.81 -8.82 32.43
CA GLN A 264 -7.44 -9.24 31.18
C GLN A 264 -8.29 -10.48 31.42
N VAL A 265 -9.55 -10.43 30.98
CA VAL A 265 -10.57 -11.47 31.21
C VAL A 265 -11.21 -11.84 29.88
N THR A 266 -11.38 -13.13 29.58
CA THR A 266 -12.09 -13.57 28.38
C THR A 266 -13.51 -14.04 28.71
N PHE A 267 -14.48 -13.56 27.94
CA PHE A 267 -15.85 -14.06 27.92
C PHE A 267 -16.14 -14.68 26.56
N ARG A 268 -16.82 -15.83 26.53
CA ARG A 268 -17.33 -16.44 25.30
C ARG A 268 -18.85 -16.30 25.23
N VAL A 269 -19.38 -15.85 24.09
CA VAL A 269 -20.80 -15.88 23.78
C VAL A 269 -21.25 -17.34 23.64
N VAL A 270 -22.25 -17.74 24.42
CA VAL A 270 -22.76 -19.12 24.50
C VAL A 270 -23.61 -19.47 23.27
N ASN A 271 -24.42 -18.52 22.79
CA ASN A 271 -25.24 -18.66 21.59
C ASN A 271 -25.22 -17.34 20.77
N PRO A 272 -24.40 -17.24 19.71
CA PRO A 272 -24.34 -16.08 18.82
C PRO A 272 -25.67 -15.75 18.13
N ASP A 273 -26.53 -16.74 17.87
CA ASP A 273 -27.83 -16.56 17.23
C ASP A 273 -28.91 -15.99 18.18
N HIS A 274 -28.61 -15.82 19.48
CA HIS A 274 -29.62 -15.36 20.42
C HIS A 274 -29.92 -13.86 20.23
N SER A 275 -31.20 -13.52 20.05
CA SER A 275 -31.73 -12.15 19.95
C SER A 275 -31.24 -11.14 21.00
N LYS A 276 -30.75 -11.57 22.17
CA LYS A 276 -30.21 -10.68 23.21
C LYS A 276 -28.79 -10.18 22.91
N VAL A 277 -28.03 -10.88 22.07
CA VAL A 277 -26.70 -10.44 21.59
C VAL A 277 -26.75 -9.84 20.18
N ALA A 278 -27.94 -9.74 19.56
CA ALA A 278 -28.11 -9.10 18.26
C ALA A 278 -27.70 -7.61 18.25
N GLY A 279 -27.82 -6.91 19.38
CA GLY A 279 -27.38 -5.52 19.51
C GLY A 279 -25.88 -5.32 19.29
N ILE A 280 -25.05 -6.32 19.62
CA ILE A 280 -23.59 -6.30 19.37
C ILE A 280 -23.22 -6.92 18.02
N GLY A 281 -24.15 -6.93 17.06
CA GLY A 281 -23.92 -7.34 15.66
C GLY A 281 -23.94 -8.85 15.40
N LEU A 282 -24.26 -9.69 16.39
CA LEU A 282 -24.31 -11.14 16.24
C LEU A 282 -25.66 -11.63 15.67
N PRO A 283 -25.72 -12.79 14.99
CA PRO A 283 -24.63 -13.73 14.72
C PRO A 283 -23.68 -13.28 13.59
N LEU A 284 -24.08 -12.31 12.76
CA LEU A 284 -23.42 -11.95 11.50
C LEU A 284 -22.09 -11.19 11.61
N GLY A 285 -21.62 -10.89 12.84
CA GLY A 285 -20.41 -10.09 13.06
C GLY A 285 -20.48 -8.64 12.57
N GLN A 286 -21.69 -8.06 12.50
CA GLN A 286 -21.88 -6.69 12.05
C GLN A 286 -21.18 -5.68 12.98
N GLU A 287 -20.72 -4.57 12.39
CA GLU A 287 -20.27 -3.42 13.17
C GLU A 287 -21.42 -2.82 13.98
N PHE A 288 -21.12 -2.33 15.18
CA PHE A 288 -22.05 -1.60 16.04
C PHE A 288 -21.30 -0.47 16.75
N ALA A 289 -22.00 0.56 17.19
CA ALA A 289 -21.40 1.68 17.92
C ALA A 289 -22.01 1.82 19.32
N THR A 290 -21.22 2.28 20.29
CA THR A 290 -21.70 2.61 21.64
C THR A 290 -21.29 4.02 22.03
N ALA A 291 -22.25 4.78 22.57
CA ALA A 291 -22.02 6.14 23.07
C ALA A 291 -21.83 6.10 24.59
N ASP A 292 -20.62 6.46 25.03
CA ASP A 292 -20.28 6.60 26.45
C ASP A 292 -20.61 8.01 26.95
N GLY A 293 -21.19 8.10 28.15
CA GLY A 293 -21.44 9.35 28.85
C GLY A 293 -22.56 10.20 28.24
N HIS A 294 -22.29 11.47 27.96
CA HIS A 294 -23.23 12.41 27.34
C HIS A 294 -22.85 12.73 25.88
N PHE A 295 -22.23 11.78 25.20
CA PHE A 295 -21.96 11.93 23.77
C PHE A 295 -23.29 12.01 23.01
N SER A 296 -23.54 13.17 22.38
CA SER A 296 -24.64 13.38 21.46
C SER A 296 -24.07 13.80 20.11
N LEU A 297 -24.46 13.07 19.07
CA LEU A 297 -24.12 13.40 17.69
C LEU A 297 -24.66 14.77 17.28
N GLU A 298 -25.78 15.21 17.86
CA GLU A 298 -26.31 16.57 17.65
C GLU A 298 -25.33 17.63 18.18
N ARG A 299 -24.81 17.45 19.41
CA ARG A 299 -23.83 18.35 20.01
C ARG A 299 -22.51 18.39 19.24
N PHE A 300 -22.06 17.23 18.77
CA PHE A 300 -20.88 17.09 17.92
C PHE A 300 -20.99 17.95 16.65
N HIS A 301 -22.15 17.93 15.97
CA HIS A 301 -22.40 18.77 14.80
C HIS A 301 -22.59 20.25 15.14
N CYS A 302 -23.24 20.57 16.26
CA CYS A 302 -23.45 21.95 16.72
C CYS A 302 -22.20 22.64 17.28
N LYS A 303 -21.06 21.93 17.40
CA LYS A 303 -19.84 22.39 18.09
C LYS A 303 -20.10 22.80 19.54
N GLU A 304 -21.13 22.23 20.18
CA GLU A 304 -21.30 22.37 21.63
C GLU A 304 -20.19 21.57 22.32
N PRO A 305 -19.54 22.12 23.37
CA PRO A 305 -18.49 21.41 24.08
C PRO A 305 -19.05 20.13 24.70
N ILE A 306 -18.59 18.98 24.19
CA ILE A 306 -18.99 17.68 24.73
C ILE A 306 -18.27 17.49 26.07
N PRO A 307 -18.95 17.01 27.13
CA PRO A 307 -18.33 16.74 28.43
C PRO A 307 -17.11 15.82 28.34
N ILE A 308 -16.00 16.21 28.99
CA ILE A 308 -14.80 15.37 29.17
C ILE A 308 -15.23 13.98 29.69
N GLY A 309 -14.69 12.94 29.07
CA GLY A 309 -15.03 11.55 29.36
C GLY A 309 -16.18 10.96 28.52
N SER A 310 -16.90 11.79 27.74
CA SER A 310 -17.84 11.28 26.73
C SER A 310 -17.09 10.88 25.46
N GLN A 311 -17.48 9.77 24.84
CA GLN A 311 -16.85 9.27 23.61
C GLN A 311 -17.84 8.37 22.85
N LEU A 312 -17.69 8.27 21.53
CA LEU A 312 -18.41 7.30 20.69
C LEU A 312 -17.41 6.26 20.22
N ASN A 313 -17.64 4.98 20.50
CA ASN A 313 -16.79 3.88 20.04
C ASN A 313 -17.53 3.12 18.93
N VAL A 314 -16.87 2.86 17.80
CA VAL A 314 -17.31 1.91 16.79
C VAL A 314 -16.58 0.60 17.02
N TRP A 315 -17.31 -0.51 17.08
CA TRP A 315 -16.83 -1.85 17.34
C TRP A 315 -17.00 -2.74 16.11
N PHE A 316 -16.08 -3.68 15.94
CA PHE A 316 -16.10 -4.69 14.89
C PHE A 316 -15.60 -6.04 15.42
N TRP A 317 -15.89 -7.10 14.68
CA TRP A 317 -15.46 -8.46 14.98
C TRP A 317 -14.26 -8.85 14.11
N MET A 318 -13.16 -9.26 14.73
CA MET A 318 -11.94 -9.72 14.06
C MET A 318 -11.71 -11.21 14.36
N PRO A 319 -11.30 -12.05 13.40
CA PRO A 319 -10.91 -13.44 13.68
C PRO A 319 -9.84 -13.51 14.77
N CYS A 320 -9.99 -14.39 15.76
CA CYS A 320 -9.01 -14.53 16.86
C CYS A 320 -7.62 -14.86 16.30
N THR A 321 -7.53 -15.64 15.23
CA THR A 321 -6.25 -15.96 14.56
C THR A 321 -5.55 -14.76 13.91
N GLU A 322 -6.23 -13.62 13.73
CA GLU A 322 -5.65 -12.36 13.27
C GLU A 322 -5.31 -11.46 14.45
N PHE A 323 -6.22 -11.35 15.42
CA PHE A 323 -5.98 -10.62 16.66
C PHE A 323 -4.76 -11.16 17.43
N ASP A 324 -4.64 -12.47 17.60
CA ASP A 324 -3.53 -13.09 18.31
C ASP A 324 -2.18 -12.85 17.57
N LYS A 325 -2.19 -12.70 16.24
CA LYS A 325 -1.00 -12.28 15.46
C LYS A 325 -0.68 -10.80 15.71
N ALA A 326 -1.68 -9.93 15.72
CA ALA A 326 -1.52 -8.49 15.96
C ALA A 326 -0.96 -8.23 17.38
N CYS A 327 -1.51 -8.88 18.41
CA CYS A 327 -1.01 -8.77 19.77
C CYS A 327 0.40 -9.32 19.96
N ALA A 328 0.77 -10.41 19.27
CA ALA A 328 2.14 -10.94 19.28
C ALA A 328 3.21 -9.98 18.71
N GLY A 329 2.79 -8.92 18.00
CA GLY A 329 3.66 -7.83 17.53
C GLY A 329 3.82 -6.66 18.50
N GLN A 330 2.93 -6.50 19.49
CA GLN A 330 2.83 -5.28 20.32
C GLN A 330 3.42 -5.40 21.74
N SER A 331 3.95 -6.55 22.14
CA SER A 331 4.61 -6.71 23.44
C SER A 331 5.87 -5.85 23.51
N LEU A 332 5.87 -4.82 24.36
CA LEU A 332 7.06 -4.05 24.72
C LEU A 332 8.16 -5.00 25.25
N PRO A 333 9.45 -4.69 25.00
CA PRO A 333 10.54 -5.56 25.42
C PRO A 333 10.62 -5.63 26.96
N ARG A 334 10.26 -6.78 27.53
CA ARG A 334 10.55 -7.11 28.92
C ARG A 334 12.06 -6.98 29.17
N SER A 335 12.41 -6.25 30.22
CA SER A 335 13.80 -6.16 30.70
C SER A 335 14.22 -7.51 31.29
N ASP A 336 15.24 -8.12 30.69
CA ASP A 336 16.03 -9.26 31.18
C ASP A 336 15.30 -10.43 31.88
N CYS A 337 14.75 -11.35 31.08
CA CYS A 337 14.66 -12.78 31.42
C CYS A 337 14.38 -13.67 30.18
N GLY A 338 15.42 -13.99 29.39
CA GLY A 338 15.51 -15.23 28.58
C GLY A 338 14.42 -15.63 27.57
N GLU A 339 13.41 -14.80 27.27
CA GLU A 339 12.32 -15.17 26.35
C GLU A 339 12.74 -15.15 24.87
N SER A 340 12.23 -16.12 24.10
CA SER A 340 12.51 -16.25 22.67
C SER A 340 11.87 -15.10 21.86
N PRO A 341 12.53 -14.59 20.80
CA PRO A 341 12.04 -13.44 20.05
C PRO A 341 10.68 -13.71 19.39
N SER A 342 9.75 -12.76 19.49
CA SER A 342 8.40 -12.91 18.94
C SER A 342 8.41 -13.00 17.41
N ILE A 343 7.44 -13.74 16.86
CA ILE A 343 7.31 -13.98 15.41
C ILE A 343 7.27 -12.65 14.62
N GLY A 344 6.53 -11.64 15.12
CA GLY A 344 6.47 -10.33 14.47
C GLY A 344 7.81 -9.57 14.50
N ARG A 345 8.57 -9.67 15.60
CA ARG A 345 9.92 -9.08 15.69
C ARG A 345 10.88 -9.75 14.72
N LEU A 346 10.83 -11.08 14.62
CA LEU A 346 11.63 -11.84 13.65
C LEU A 346 11.27 -11.50 12.19
N GLU A 347 9.98 -11.28 11.87
CA GLU A 347 9.56 -10.89 10.53
C GLU A 347 10.02 -9.47 10.17
N ALA A 348 9.95 -8.53 11.11
CA ALA A 348 10.50 -7.18 10.96
C ALA A 348 12.04 -7.20 10.81
N GLU A 349 12.74 -8.00 11.62
CA GLU A 349 14.20 -8.17 11.56
C GLU A 349 14.63 -8.80 10.22
N LEU A 350 13.97 -9.86 9.77
CA LEU A 350 14.20 -10.47 8.44
C LEU A 350 13.86 -9.51 7.29
N THR A 351 12.86 -8.66 7.43
CA THR A 351 12.52 -7.63 6.43
C THR A 351 13.62 -6.56 6.37
N PHE A 352 14.12 -6.12 7.52
CA PHE A 352 15.26 -5.19 7.62
C PHE A 352 16.55 -5.78 7.04
N LEU A 353 16.84 -7.06 7.29
CA LEU A 353 18.02 -7.75 6.77
C LEU A 353 17.96 -8.01 5.25
N LYS A 354 16.75 -7.97 4.65
CA LYS A 354 16.54 -8.01 3.20
C LYS A 354 16.60 -6.63 2.51
N ARG A 355 16.75 -5.54 3.26
CA ARG A 355 16.85 -4.18 2.70
C ARG A 355 18.28 -3.85 2.30
N VAL A 356 18.42 -3.06 1.25
CA VAL A 356 19.72 -2.57 0.78
C VAL A 356 20.16 -1.40 1.66
N PRO A 357 21.38 -1.43 2.24
CA PRO A 357 21.93 -0.28 2.92
C PRO A 357 22.12 0.88 1.94
N VAL A 358 21.70 2.08 2.33
CA VAL A 358 21.82 3.29 1.51
C VAL A 358 23.28 3.52 1.11
N ALA A 359 23.53 3.55 -0.21
CA ALA A 359 24.88 3.70 -0.73
C ALA A 359 25.49 5.07 -0.30
N PRO A 360 26.71 5.10 0.29
CA PRO A 360 27.30 6.34 0.81
C PRO A 360 27.43 7.47 -0.21
N ALA A 361 27.59 7.15 -1.50
CA ALA A 361 27.63 8.12 -2.58
C ALA A 361 26.28 8.86 -2.78
N ILE A 362 25.16 8.15 -2.64
CA ILE A 362 23.81 8.74 -2.79
C ILE A 362 23.48 9.57 -1.54
N SER A 363 23.79 9.06 -0.34
CA SER A 363 23.65 9.81 0.93
C SER A 363 24.49 11.10 0.97
N LYS A 364 25.73 11.06 0.47
CA LYS A 364 26.58 12.27 0.30
C LYS A 364 25.96 13.28 -0.67
N THR A 365 25.26 12.81 -1.70
CA THR A 365 24.56 13.66 -2.67
C THR A 365 23.31 14.31 -2.06
N ALA A 366 22.60 13.59 -1.18
CA ALA A 366 21.44 14.08 -0.44
C ALA A 366 21.80 15.13 0.64
N SER A 367 22.87 14.93 1.39
CA SER A 367 23.29 15.85 2.48
C SER A 367 23.87 17.19 2.01
N MET A 368 24.41 17.27 0.79
CA MET A 368 24.93 18.52 0.23
C MET A 368 23.81 19.40 -0.36
N ASN A 369 23.23 20.34 0.41
CA ASN A 369 22.76 21.68 -0.03
C ASN A 369 22.05 22.63 1.00
N PRO A 370 22.46 22.75 2.29
CA PRO A 370 21.84 23.76 3.18
C PRO A 370 22.20 25.22 2.83
N GLY A 371 23.29 25.48 2.10
CA GLY A 371 23.88 26.82 1.94
C GLY A 371 23.33 27.75 0.85
N VAL A 372 22.36 27.32 0.03
CA VAL A 372 21.95 28.08 -1.19
C VAL A 372 20.68 28.95 -0.98
N ALA A 373 19.99 28.79 0.16
CA ALA A 373 18.69 29.41 0.43
C ALA A 373 18.64 30.96 0.29
N GLY A 374 19.77 31.65 0.43
CA GLY A 374 19.83 33.12 0.44
C GLY A 374 19.80 33.85 -0.92
N LYS A 375 19.83 33.17 -2.08
CA LYS A 375 19.95 33.83 -3.40
C LYS A 375 18.88 33.49 -4.44
N GLU A 376 17.97 32.56 -4.20
CA GLU A 376 17.04 32.06 -5.23
C GLU A 376 15.81 32.94 -5.50
N ALA A 377 15.50 33.92 -4.64
CA ALA A 377 14.28 34.73 -4.72
C ALA A 377 14.07 35.51 -6.05
N ASN A 378 15.12 35.67 -6.87
CA ASN A 378 15.09 36.43 -8.13
C ASN A 378 14.96 35.58 -9.42
N MET A 379 14.89 34.24 -9.36
CA MET A 379 14.78 33.39 -10.58
C MET A 379 13.33 33.12 -11.04
N THR A 380 12.34 33.81 -10.47
CA THR A 380 10.90 33.52 -10.57
C THR A 380 10.20 33.90 -11.88
N LYS A 381 10.89 34.43 -12.90
CA LYS A 381 10.24 34.89 -14.16
C LYS A 381 9.74 33.78 -15.10
N ARG A 382 10.05 32.51 -14.81
CA ARG A 382 9.28 31.34 -15.24
C ARG A 382 9.25 30.37 -14.07
N GLY A 383 8.06 30.19 -13.48
CA GLY A 383 7.84 29.24 -12.40
C GLY A 383 8.21 27.83 -12.87
N ALA A 384 9.02 27.12 -12.09
CA ALA A 384 9.08 25.68 -12.25
C ALA A 384 7.86 25.08 -11.55
N PRO A 385 7.26 24.02 -12.11
CA PRO A 385 6.06 23.41 -11.54
C PRO A 385 6.29 22.86 -10.13
N ASN A 386 7.52 22.49 -9.79
CA ASN A 386 7.93 22.26 -8.41
C ASN A 386 9.28 22.96 -8.15
N ALA A 387 9.28 23.96 -7.27
CA ALA A 387 10.48 24.72 -6.92
C ALA A 387 11.47 23.92 -6.04
N HIS A 388 10.98 22.94 -5.28
CA HIS A 388 11.80 22.07 -4.44
C HIS A 388 12.61 21.10 -5.32
N LEU A 389 11.95 20.33 -6.19
CA LEU A 389 12.57 19.44 -7.17
C LEU A 389 13.64 20.17 -7.99
N ARG A 390 13.31 21.36 -8.51
CA ARG A 390 14.26 22.21 -9.25
C ARG A 390 15.49 22.59 -8.43
N ARG A 391 15.33 22.98 -7.16
CA ARG A 391 16.46 23.31 -6.26
C ARG A 391 17.32 22.09 -5.96
N ILE A 392 16.70 20.92 -5.77
CA ILE A 392 17.41 19.67 -5.45
C ILE A 392 18.29 19.23 -6.61
N LEU A 393 17.72 19.16 -7.82
CA LEU A 393 18.40 18.67 -9.02
C LEU A 393 19.15 19.77 -9.81
N ALA A 394 19.10 21.03 -9.35
CA ALA A 394 19.89 22.12 -9.91
C ALA A 394 21.38 21.76 -10.00
N ASN A 395 21.92 21.85 -11.21
CA ASN A 395 23.32 21.53 -11.54
C ASN A 395 23.74 20.07 -11.30
N LYS A 396 22.81 19.17 -11.00
CA LYS A 396 23.05 17.73 -11.05
C LYS A 396 23.03 17.25 -12.51
N ARG A 397 23.74 16.16 -12.79
CA ARG A 397 23.77 15.46 -14.07
C ARG A 397 23.86 13.96 -13.83
N THR A 398 23.40 13.19 -14.79
CA THR A 398 23.52 11.73 -14.76
C THR A 398 24.91 11.32 -15.25
N ASP A 399 25.56 10.41 -14.55
CA ASP A 399 26.86 9.89 -15.00
C ASP A 399 26.66 8.83 -16.10
N TRP A 400 26.38 9.29 -17.31
CA TRP A 400 26.24 8.42 -18.49
C TRP A 400 27.47 7.60 -18.82
N LYS A 401 28.66 7.91 -18.28
CA LYS A 401 29.81 7.00 -18.42
C LYS A 401 29.61 5.76 -17.55
N THR A 402 29.11 5.94 -16.35
CA THR A 402 28.78 4.85 -15.42
C THR A 402 27.53 4.09 -15.86
N VAL A 403 26.46 4.75 -16.33
CA VAL A 403 25.28 4.07 -16.91
C VAL A 403 25.67 3.18 -18.11
N ARG A 404 26.50 3.69 -19.03
CA ARG A 404 26.98 2.89 -20.18
C ARG A 404 27.91 1.74 -19.77
N LYS A 405 28.66 1.89 -18.68
CA LYS A 405 29.43 0.80 -18.04
C LYS A 405 28.47 -0.26 -17.47
N MET A 406 27.42 0.15 -16.73
CA MET A 406 26.41 -0.77 -16.19
C MET A 406 25.78 -1.59 -17.31
N ALA A 407 25.23 -0.93 -18.33
CA ALA A 407 24.58 -1.57 -19.46
C ALA A 407 25.48 -2.55 -20.22
N ASN A 408 26.74 -2.17 -20.51
CA ASN A 408 27.68 -3.07 -21.19
C ASN A 408 28.10 -4.27 -20.34
N ARG A 409 28.23 -4.10 -19.03
CA ARG A 409 28.73 -5.14 -18.11
C ARG A 409 27.65 -5.98 -17.44
N ILE A 410 26.36 -5.66 -17.63
CA ILE A 410 25.28 -6.31 -16.88
C ILE A 410 25.22 -7.84 -17.08
N MET A 411 25.73 -8.36 -18.19
CA MET A 411 25.84 -9.80 -18.47
C MET A 411 27.21 -10.42 -18.07
N ASP A 412 28.20 -9.62 -17.65
CA ASP A 412 29.52 -10.10 -17.27
C ASP A 412 29.47 -10.87 -15.94
N LYS A 413 30.07 -12.06 -15.89
CA LYS A 413 30.04 -12.91 -14.67
C LYS A 413 30.74 -12.29 -13.46
N ASP A 414 31.72 -11.40 -13.66
CA ASP A 414 32.48 -10.73 -12.61
C ASP A 414 31.88 -9.36 -12.19
N TYR A 415 30.89 -8.87 -12.93
CA TYR A 415 30.13 -7.68 -12.56
C TYR A 415 29.01 -8.08 -11.60
N THR A 416 29.19 -7.80 -10.31
CA THR A 416 28.32 -8.28 -9.23
C THR A 416 27.18 -7.31 -8.90
N LEU A 417 26.15 -7.80 -8.21
CA LEU A 417 25.03 -6.97 -7.75
C LEU A 417 25.49 -5.82 -6.83
N ALA A 418 26.53 -6.03 -6.03
CA ALA A 418 27.14 -4.98 -5.21
C ALA A 418 27.77 -3.87 -6.06
N GLN A 419 28.46 -4.22 -7.16
CA GLN A 419 29.02 -3.23 -8.09
C GLN A 419 27.91 -2.46 -8.81
N PHE A 420 26.88 -3.18 -9.29
CA PHE A 420 25.70 -2.57 -9.89
C PHE A 420 25.01 -1.58 -8.95
N THR A 421 24.83 -1.95 -7.67
CA THR A 421 24.24 -1.08 -6.64
C THR A 421 25.07 0.18 -6.36
N GLN A 422 26.41 0.06 -6.39
CA GLN A 422 27.28 1.23 -6.27
C GLN A 422 27.17 2.15 -7.49
N ASP A 423 27.09 1.57 -8.69
CA ASP A 423 26.96 2.31 -9.94
C ASP A 423 25.58 2.99 -10.09
N LEU A 424 24.52 2.55 -9.38
CA LEU A 424 23.22 3.26 -9.31
C LEU A 424 23.35 4.72 -8.84
N ALA A 425 24.43 5.07 -8.13
CA ALA A 425 24.74 6.46 -7.77
C ALA A 425 24.98 7.39 -8.98
N ALA A 426 25.04 6.85 -10.21
CA ALA A 426 25.02 7.61 -11.46
C ALA A 426 23.71 8.40 -11.68
N PHE A 427 22.59 8.00 -11.05
CA PHE A 427 21.29 8.65 -11.16
C PHE A 427 21.06 9.63 -10.00
N PRO A 428 21.13 10.96 -10.21
CA PRO A 428 20.95 11.93 -9.13
C PRO A 428 19.54 11.91 -8.53
N GLU A 429 18.53 11.45 -9.26
CA GLU A 429 17.14 11.35 -8.83
C GLU A 429 16.94 10.38 -7.65
N LEU A 430 17.76 9.32 -7.55
CA LEU A 430 17.72 8.41 -6.39
C LEU A 430 18.09 9.09 -5.06
N SER A 431 18.72 10.26 -5.09
CA SER A 431 18.98 11.05 -3.87
C SER A 431 17.75 11.80 -3.33
N LEU A 432 16.64 11.83 -4.07
CA LEU A 432 15.39 12.47 -3.65
C LEU A 432 14.75 11.75 -2.46
N TYR A 433 14.69 10.41 -2.49
CA TYR A 433 14.11 9.59 -1.42
C TYR A 433 14.84 9.72 -0.07
N LEU A 434 16.11 10.12 -0.09
CA LEU A 434 17.02 10.09 1.06
C LEU A 434 17.13 11.43 1.79
N ARG A 435 16.19 12.35 1.59
CA ARG A 435 16.23 13.69 2.20
C ARG A 435 15.30 13.81 3.39
N ASP A 436 15.86 14.30 4.49
CA ASP A 436 15.11 14.63 5.70
C ASP A 436 14.04 15.70 5.40
N GLY A 437 12.82 15.50 5.92
CA GLY A 437 11.69 16.42 5.71
C GLY A 437 10.95 16.24 4.38
N VAL A 438 11.26 15.19 3.61
CA VAL A 438 10.28 14.62 2.66
C VAL A 438 9.17 13.98 3.51
N GLY A 439 7.93 14.41 3.31
CA GLY A 439 6.78 14.04 4.14
C GLY A 439 6.25 12.63 3.86
N GLU A 440 5.00 12.41 4.26
CA GLU A 440 4.26 11.20 3.88
C GLU A 440 4.24 11.04 2.33
N THR A 441 4.22 9.80 1.86
CA THR A 441 4.07 9.52 0.42
C THR A 441 2.60 9.28 0.11
N GLY A 442 2.16 9.65 -1.09
CA GLY A 442 0.77 9.45 -1.53
C GLY A 442 0.35 7.98 -1.64
N SER A 443 1.28 7.02 -1.47
CA SER A 443 1.02 5.59 -1.41
C SER A 443 0.78 5.06 0.02
N GLY A 444 0.85 5.92 1.04
CA GLY A 444 0.79 5.54 2.46
C GLY A 444 2.04 4.81 2.96
N ARG A 445 3.15 4.88 2.23
CA ARG A 445 4.43 4.21 2.58
C ARG A 445 5.47 5.20 3.07
N THR A 446 6.55 4.71 3.67
CA THR A 446 7.71 5.57 3.97
C THR A 446 8.50 5.87 2.70
N THR A 447 9.20 7.01 2.68
CA THR A 447 10.11 7.38 1.58
C THR A 447 11.23 6.35 1.38
N ASP A 448 11.70 5.75 2.47
CA ASP A 448 12.65 4.65 2.45
C ASP A 448 12.04 3.36 1.86
N ASP A 449 10.76 3.04 2.11
CA ASP A 449 10.11 1.92 1.41
C ASP A 449 10.07 2.14 -0.11
N GLU A 450 9.73 3.34 -0.58
CA GLU A 450 9.72 3.65 -2.02
C GLU A 450 11.14 3.63 -2.63
N TYR A 451 12.17 4.01 -1.87
CA TYR A 451 13.58 3.80 -2.25
C TYR A 451 13.91 2.30 -2.39
N GLN A 452 13.59 1.48 -1.39
CA GLN A 452 13.88 0.04 -1.40
C GLN A 452 13.15 -0.68 -2.54
N ARG A 453 11.92 -0.26 -2.86
CA ARG A 453 11.15 -0.74 -4.02
C ARG A 453 11.80 -0.36 -5.35
N THR A 454 12.20 0.90 -5.51
CA THR A 454 12.91 1.38 -6.69
C THR A 454 14.20 0.57 -6.90
N VAL A 455 14.97 0.34 -5.84
CA VAL A 455 16.17 -0.52 -5.87
C VAL A 455 15.82 -1.98 -6.23
N CYS A 456 14.71 -2.53 -5.71
CA CYS A 456 14.25 -3.87 -6.08
C CYS A 456 13.86 -3.96 -7.56
N ALA A 457 13.26 -2.92 -8.15
CA ALA A 457 12.99 -2.85 -9.59
C ALA A 457 14.28 -2.81 -10.42
N PHE A 458 15.31 -2.08 -9.97
CA PHE A 458 16.66 -2.15 -10.56
C PHE A 458 17.26 -3.55 -10.49
N PHE A 459 17.08 -4.27 -9.37
CA PHE A 459 17.61 -5.63 -9.22
C PHE A 459 16.85 -6.64 -10.08
N ALA A 460 15.53 -6.47 -10.22
CA ALA A 460 14.72 -7.24 -11.17
C ALA A 460 15.25 -7.09 -12.60
N ILE A 461 15.60 -5.87 -13.02
CA ILE A 461 16.26 -5.63 -14.32
C ILE A 461 17.60 -6.38 -14.41
N TYR A 462 18.49 -6.20 -13.43
CA TYR A 462 19.80 -6.88 -13.38
C TYR A 462 19.68 -8.41 -13.49
N TRP A 463 18.75 -9.02 -12.77
CA TRP A 463 18.54 -10.47 -12.81
C TRP A 463 17.90 -10.95 -14.11
N LEU A 464 16.93 -10.22 -14.68
CA LEU A 464 16.28 -10.60 -15.93
C LEU A 464 17.20 -10.47 -17.15
N MET A 465 18.22 -9.60 -17.09
CA MET A 465 19.29 -9.54 -18.10
C MET A 465 20.30 -10.70 -17.97
N ARG A 466 20.29 -11.44 -16.86
CA ARG A 466 21.28 -12.48 -16.47
C ARG A 466 20.71 -13.89 -16.38
N LEU A 467 19.63 -14.19 -17.09
CA LEU A 467 18.92 -15.48 -17.00
C LEU A 467 19.77 -16.71 -17.42
N ASP A 468 20.90 -16.54 -18.14
CA ASP A 468 21.84 -17.63 -18.47
C ASP A 468 22.91 -17.92 -17.41
N THR A 469 23.05 -17.06 -16.39
CA THR A 469 24.10 -17.17 -15.38
C THR A 469 23.52 -17.45 -14.00
N ASP A 470 23.20 -16.40 -13.28
CA ASP A 470 22.85 -16.30 -11.87
C ASP A 470 21.53 -15.53 -11.69
N GLY A 471 21.00 -14.92 -12.76
CA GLY A 471 19.80 -14.10 -12.71
C GLY A 471 18.54 -14.85 -12.30
N ARG A 472 18.36 -16.11 -12.72
CA ARG A 472 17.20 -16.93 -12.29
C ARG A 472 17.21 -17.15 -10.78
N GLN A 473 18.38 -17.48 -10.23
CA GLN A 473 18.59 -17.69 -8.81
C GLN A 473 18.43 -16.37 -8.05
N GLY A 474 19.03 -15.27 -8.50
CA GLY A 474 18.90 -13.96 -7.87
C GLY A 474 17.45 -13.44 -7.86
N PHE A 475 16.71 -13.63 -8.96
CA PHE A 475 15.29 -13.28 -9.02
C PHE A 475 14.44 -14.10 -8.02
N CYS A 476 14.71 -15.40 -7.89
CA CYS A 476 13.93 -16.31 -7.03
C CYS A 476 14.35 -16.32 -5.56
N PHE A 477 15.60 -16.02 -5.27
CA PHE A 477 16.23 -16.25 -3.97
C PHE A 477 16.96 -15.01 -3.44
N GLY A 478 17.27 -14.01 -4.27
CA GLY A 478 18.03 -12.85 -3.83
C GLY A 478 19.49 -13.20 -3.47
N THR A 479 20.02 -12.56 -2.44
CA THR A 479 21.44 -12.64 -2.05
C THR A 479 21.67 -12.83 -0.56
N ASP A 480 22.89 -13.25 -0.21
CA ASP A 480 23.41 -13.18 1.16
C ASP A 480 23.87 -11.75 1.55
N ILE A 481 24.41 -11.59 2.76
CA ILE A 481 24.97 -10.32 3.26
C ILE A 481 26.22 -9.85 2.50
N ASP A 482 26.93 -10.80 1.89
CA ASP A 482 28.14 -10.57 1.09
C ASP A 482 27.80 -10.35 -0.39
N TRP A 483 26.51 -10.16 -0.69
CA TRP A 483 25.94 -9.88 -2.02
C TRP A 483 26.09 -11.01 -3.05
N ASN A 484 26.37 -12.23 -2.61
CA ASN A 484 26.38 -13.40 -3.47
C ASN A 484 24.96 -13.91 -3.66
N VAL A 485 24.64 -14.31 -4.89
CA VAL A 485 23.35 -14.92 -5.23
C VAL A 485 23.19 -16.26 -4.52
N LEU A 486 22.08 -16.41 -3.78
CA LEU A 486 21.75 -17.66 -3.08
C LEU A 486 21.48 -18.78 -4.10
N LYS A 487 22.06 -19.96 -3.85
CA LYS A 487 21.98 -21.12 -4.75
C LYS A 487 20.87 -22.08 -4.32
N GLU A 488 20.31 -22.80 -5.29
CA GLU A 488 19.32 -23.85 -5.05
C GLU A 488 19.82 -24.92 -4.07
N SER A 489 21.09 -25.35 -4.19
CA SER A 489 21.68 -26.32 -3.27
C SER A 489 21.73 -25.81 -1.83
N ALA A 490 22.06 -24.53 -1.62
CA ALA A 490 22.07 -23.92 -0.29
C ALA A 490 20.65 -23.86 0.32
N LEU A 491 19.61 -23.76 -0.50
CA LEU A 491 18.21 -23.84 -0.07
C LEU A 491 17.80 -25.27 0.31
N GLN A 492 18.19 -26.26 -0.48
CA GLN A 492 17.89 -27.67 -0.24
C GLN A 492 18.63 -28.24 0.97
N GLU A 493 19.88 -27.82 1.19
CA GLU A 493 20.73 -28.25 2.32
C GLU A 493 20.37 -27.56 3.64
N GLY A 494 19.33 -26.71 3.68
CA GLY A 494 19.02 -25.86 4.85
C GLY A 494 20.08 -24.80 5.13
N GLN A 495 21.06 -24.62 4.24
CA GLN A 495 22.14 -23.64 4.31
C GLN A 495 21.70 -22.22 3.88
N VAL A 496 20.42 -21.88 4.05
CA VAL A 496 19.96 -20.48 4.08
C VAL A 496 20.40 -19.81 5.40
N ALA A 497 21.50 -20.27 6.02
CA ALA A 497 22.04 -19.84 7.31
C ALA A 497 22.50 -18.37 7.36
N VAL A 498 22.26 -17.61 6.28
CA VAL A 498 22.56 -16.20 6.19
C VAL A 498 21.36 -15.39 6.66
N GLN A 499 21.42 -14.96 7.91
CA GLN A 499 21.43 -13.54 8.31
C GLN A 499 21.27 -13.39 9.84
N THR A 500 20.57 -14.33 10.49
CA THR A 500 20.44 -14.41 11.95
C THR A 500 20.99 -15.75 12.47
N ARG A 501 22.09 -15.72 13.24
CA ARG A 501 22.73 -16.92 13.84
C ARG A 501 21.88 -17.63 14.92
N THR A 502 20.62 -17.24 15.08
CA THR A 502 19.76 -17.48 16.25
C THR A 502 18.35 -17.95 15.90
N VAL A 503 17.98 -18.05 14.62
CA VAL A 503 16.63 -18.49 14.20
C VAL A 503 16.64 -19.98 13.85
N SER A 504 15.62 -20.73 14.30
CA SER A 504 15.54 -22.16 14.05
C SER A 504 15.22 -22.47 12.57
N PRO A 505 15.62 -23.65 12.05
CA PRO A 505 15.32 -24.05 10.68
C PRO A 505 13.83 -24.02 10.32
N GLU A 506 12.92 -24.35 11.25
CA GLU A 506 11.48 -24.34 10.97
C GLU A 506 10.94 -22.91 10.77
N LEU A 507 11.40 -21.96 11.59
CA LEU A 507 11.05 -20.54 11.45
C LEU A 507 11.60 -20.00 10.13
N GLN A 508 12.83 -20.36 9.76
CA GLN A 508 13.42 -19.97 8.50
C GLN A 508 12.61 -20.49 7.29
N GLN A 509 12.24 -21.77 7.26
CA GLN A 509 11.40 -22.32 6.20
C GLN A 509 10.05 -21.59 6.11
N ARG A 510 9.43 -21.29 7.26
CA ARG A 510 8.13 -20.60 7.35
C ARG A 510 8.16 -19.15 6.84
N PHE A 511 9.17 -18.37 7.20
CA PHE A 511 9.26 -16.96 6.78
C PHE A 511 9.80 -16.81 5.36
N TYR A 512 10.84 -17.55 5.00
CA TYR A 512 11.50 -17.43 3.70
C TYR A 512 10.71 -18.12 2.58
N LYS A 513 9.82 -19.07 2.93
CA LYS A 513 8.90 -19.78 2.01
C LYS A 513 9.65 -20.50 0.88
N VAL A 514 10.67 -21.26 1.27
CA VAL A 514 11.58 -22.02 0.39
C VAL A 514 10.80 -22.78 -0.69
N ASP A 515 9.73 -23.50 -0.31
CA ASP A 515 8.94 -24.32 -1.24
C ASP A 515 8.29 -23.50 -2.37
N ARG A 516 7.80 -22.28 -2.07
CA ARG A 516 7.24 -21.38 -3.09
C ARG A 516 8.33 -20.87 -4.04
N ARG A 517 9.50 -20.53 -3.50
CA ARG A 517 10.65 -20.05 -4.29
C ARG A 517 11.20 -21.13 -5.21
N LEU A 518 11.35 -22.38 -4.72
CA LEU A 518 11.73 -23.53 -5.54
C LEU A 518 10.66 -23.86 -6.58
N ALA A 519 9.38 -23.85 -6.21
CA ALA A 519 8.28 -24.05 -7.15
C ALA A 519 8.26 -22.98 -8.26
N PHE A 520 8.51 -21.71 -7.93
CA PHE A 520 8.67 -20.65 -8.92
C PHE A 520 9.89 -20.89 -9.80
N PHE A 521 11.07 -21.11 -9.21
CA PHE A 521 12.33 -21.31 -9.95
C PHE A 521 12.23 -22.43 -10.99
N ASN A 522 11.62 -23.55 -10.62
CA ASN A 522 11.49 -24.74 -11.46
C ASN A 522 10.37 -24.65 -12.51
N ASN A 523 9.27 -23.93 -12.25
CA ASN A 523 8.10 -23.91 -13.12
C ASN A 523 7.86 -22.58 -13.87
N ALA A 524 8.63 -21.53 -13.56
CA ALA A 524 8.55 -20.26 -14.27
C ALA A 524 9.01 -20.38 -15.72
N GLN A 525 8.24 -19.77 -16.62
CA GLN A 525 8.52 -19.82 -18.06
C GLN A 525 9.59 -18.77 -18.43
N TRP A 526 10.83 -19.01 -18.02
CA TRP A 526 11.99 -18.14 -18.21
C TRP A 526 12.24 -17.71 -19.67
N GLY A 527 11.79 -18.54 -20.63
CA GLY A 527 11.80 -18.19 -22.05
C GLY A 527 10.96 -16.96 -22.39
N PHE A 528 9.80 -16.76 -21.73
CA PHE A 528 8.94 -15.59 -21.98
C PHE A 528 9.55 -14.30 -21.42
N PHE A 529 10.15 -14.35 -20.22
CA PHE A 529 10.91 -13.22 -19.67
C PHE A 529 12.03 -12.78 -20.63
N ARG A 530 12.84 -13.74 -21.09
CA ARG A 530 13.92 -13.48 -22.05
C ARG A 530 13.40 -12.92 -23.37
N ARG A 531 12.31 -13.51 -23.90
CA ARG A 531 11.72 -13.09 -25.15
C ARG A 531 11.23 -11.64 -25.07
N LEU A 532 10.59 -11.26 -23.97
CA LEU A 532 10.18 -9.88 -23.71
C LEU A 532 11.37 -8.90 -23.70
N MET A 533 12.51 -9.27 -23.11
CA MET A 533 13.72 -8.42 -23.15
C MET A 533 14.27 -8.25 -24.57
N VAL A 534 14.11 -9.26 -25.44
CA VAL A 534 14.47 -9.17 -26.86
C VAL A 534 13.48 -8.31 -27.63
N ASP A 535 12.18 -8.49 -27.42
CA ASP A 535 11.12 -7.74 -28.11
C ASP A 535 11.12 -6.25 -27.70
N ALA A 536 11.42 -5.94 -26.44
CA ALA A 536 11.66 -4.57 -25.96
C ALA A 536 12.95 -3.91 -26.51
N GLY A 537 13.79 -4.70 -27.18
CA GLY A 537 15.07 -4.26 -27.73
C GLY A 537 16.19 -4.06 -26.71
N LEU A 538 16.07 -4.62 -25.49
CA LEU A 538 17.13 -4.58 -24.47
C LEU A 538 18.23 -5.63 -24.76
N LEU A 539 17.82 -6.78 -25.31
CA LEU A 539 18.71 -7.81 -25.82
C LEU A 539 18.55 -7.95 -27.34
N GLN A 540 19.66 -8.19 -28.03
CA GLN A 540 19.68 -8.64 -29.41
C GLN A 540 20.13 -10.10 -29.46
N GLU A 541 19.33 -10.94 -30.12
CA GLU A 541 19.68 -12.32 -30.39
C GLU A 541 20.77 -12.38 -31.49
N THR A 542 21.80 -13.19 -31.26
CA THR A 542 22.95 -13.37 -32.16
C THR A 542 23.23 -14.86 -32.38
N SER A 543 23.21 -15.29 -33.64
CA SER A 543 23.40 -16.69 -34.02
C SER A 543 24.89 -17.05 -34.11
N ALA A 544 25.51 -17.31 -32.96
CA ALA A 544 26.92 -17.72 -32.87
C ALA A 544 27.07 -19.25 -33.00
N GLY A 545 26.79 -19.78 -34.19
CA GLY A 545 26.79 -21.23 -34.45
C GLY A 545 25.54 -21.91 -33.87
N SER A 546 25.70 -23.07 -33.22
CA SER A 546 24.58 -23.85 -32.66
C SER A 546 24.05 -23.35 -31.31
N ARG A 547 24.61 -22.26 -30.77
CA ARG A 547 24.17 -21.64 -29.52
C ARG A 547 23.65 -20.25 -29.79
N THR A 548 22.44 -19.97 -29.33
CA THR A 548 21.94 -18.60 -29.24
C THR A 548 22.74 -17.82 -28.21
N ALA A 549 23.36 -16.73 -28.65
CA ALA A 549 24.02 -15.76 -27.77
C ALA A 549 23.22 -14.46 -27.76
N TYR A 550 23.26 -13.72 -26.65
CA TYR A 550 22.55 -12.45 -26.49
C TYR A 550 23.54 -11.31 -26.27
N LYS A 551 23.28 -10.18 -26.91
CA LYS A 551 24.05 -8.93 -26.76
C LYS A 551 23.14 -7.83 -26.23
N VAL A 552 23.59 -7.11 -25.20
CA VAL A 552 22.85 -5.95 -24.67
C VAL A 552 22.85 -4.78 -25.65
N GLN A 553 21.71 -4.09 -25.78
CA GLN A 553 21.60 -2.82 -26.48
C GLN A 553 21.81 -1.68 -25.49
N GLU A 554 23.05 -1.18 -25.43
CA GLU A 554 23.52 -0.17 -24.46
C GLU A 554 22.56 1.03 -24.30
N THR A 555 22.15 1.67 -25.40
CA THR A 555 21.27 2.84 -25.40
C THR A 555 19.89 2.52 -24.80
N ARG A 556 19.28 1.41 -25.23
CA ARG A 556 17.95 0.98 -24.76
C ARG A 556 17.96 0.56 -23.30
N MET A 557 19.06 -0.04 -22.87
CA MET A 557 19.30 -0.42 -21.48
C MET A 557 19.46 0.80 -20.57
N GLY A 558 20.26 1.79 -20.98
CA GLY A 558 20.41 3.06 -20.25
C GLY A 558 19.10 3.83 -20.14
N LEU A 559 18.22 3.76 -21.15
CA LEU A 559 16.83 4.23 -21.03
C LEU A 559 16.06 3.50 -19.93
N ARG A 560 16.10 2.16 -19.87
CA ARG A 560 15.29 1.40 -18.91
C ARG A 560 15.72 1.72 -17.48
N GLU A 561 17.02 1.88 -17.27
CA GLU A 561 17.60 2.31 -15.99
C GLU A 561 17.17 3.74 -15.63
N ALA A 562 17.27 4.71 -16.56
CA ALA A 562 16.80 6.08 -16.35
C ALA A 562 15.30 6.15 -16.02
N LEU A 563 14.45 5.41 -16.74
CA LEU A 563 13.01 5.32 -16.42
C LEU A 563 12.77 4.77 -15.01
N THR A 564 13.56 3.78 -14.56
CA THR A 564 13.45 3.24 -13.19
C THR A 564 13.83 4.28 -12.14
N ALA A 565 14.84 5.12 -12.41
CA ALA A 565 15.27 6.17 -11.49
C ALA A 565 14.22 7.27 -11.28
N ILE A 566 13.35 7.52 -12.27
CA ILE A 566 12.41 8.66 -12.26
C ILE A 566 10.94 8.28 -12.05
N HIS A 567 10.55 7.02 -12.26
CA HIS A 567 9.15 6.59 -12.18
C HIS A 567 8.49 6.95 -10.84
N ASP A 568 9.05 6.41 -9.74
CA ASP A 568 8.43 6.47 -8.42
C ASP A 568 8.66 7.78 -7.66
N ILE A 569 9.47 8.71 -8.19
CA ILE A 569 9.80 9.94 -7.44
C ILE A 569 8.57 10.84 -7.23
N MET A 570 7.56 10.74 -8.10
CA MET A 570 6.31 11.49 -7.97
C MET A 570 5.35 10.91 -6.92
N LYS A 571 5.69 9.80 -6.25
CA LYS A 571 4.96 9.33 -5.06
C LYS A 571 5.25 10.18 -3.81
N MET A 572 6.32 10.99 -3.84
CA MET A 572 6.65 11.95 -2.79
C MET A 572 5.85 13.25 -2.98
N GLU A 573 4.91 13.53 -2.07
CA GLU A 573 3.95 14.64 -2.22
C GLU A 573 4.62 16.02 -2.42
N ASN A 574 5.75 16.25 -1.73
CA ASN A 574 6.50 17.50 -1.83
C ASN A 574 7.24 17.69 -3.18
N LEU A 575 7.29 16.68 -4.05
CA LEU A 575 7.85 16.75 -5.40
C LEU A 575 6.78 16.92 -6.49
N LEU A 576 5.50 16.76 -6.15
CA LEU A 576 4.40 16.88 -7.10
C LEU A 576 4.39 18.26 -7.80
N PRO A 577 4.09 18.31 -9.10
CA PRO A 577 4.05 19.54 -9.87
C PRO A 577 2.73 20.30 -9.70
N THR A 578 2.83 21.63 -9.67
CA THR A 578 1.71 22.54 -9.90
C THR A 578 1.60 22.89 -11.39
N VAL A 579 0.40 22.77 -11.96
CA VAL A 579 0.13 23.13 -13.36
C VAL A 579 0.33 24.63 -13.58
N GLN A 580 1.26 24.98 -14.47
CA GLN A 580 1.53 26.37 -14.85
C GLN A 580 0.46 26.93 -15.80
N GLN A 581 0.34 28.27 -15.85
CA GLN A 581 -0.73 28.98 -16.56
C GLN A 581 -0.78 28.69 -18.07
N GLU A 582 0.38 28.49 -18.69
CA GLU A 582 0.55 28.11 -20.09
C GLU A 582 0.05 26.69 -20.43
N HIS A 583 -0.17 25.85 -19.42
CA HIS A 583 -0.59 24.45 -19.54
C HIS A 583 -1.95 24.17 -18.89
N HIS A 584 -2.77 25.23 -18.72
CA HIS A 584 -4.14 25.11 -18.19
C HIS A 584 -4.96 24.05 -18.95
N GLY A 585 -5.56 23.13 -18.22
CA GLY A 585 -6.35 22.01 -18.78
C GLY A 585 -5.54 20.75 -19.06
N TYR A 586 -4.25 20.68 -18.68
CA TYR A 586 -3.45 19.46 -18.82
C TYR A 586 -4.13 18.28 -18.11
N HIS A 587 -4.57 17.28 -18.87
CA HIS A 587 -5.32 16.12 -18.38
C HIS A 587 -6.54 16.47 -17.49
N GLY A 588 -7.12 17.66 -17.66
CA GLY A 588 -8.26 18.16 -16.89
C GLY A 588 -7.91 19.02 -15.67
N TYR A 589 -6.63 19.11 -15.28
CA TYR A 589 -6.17 19.96 -14.18
C TYR A 589 -6.12 21.44 -14.60
N ALA A 590 -6.60 22.33 -13.73
CA ALA A 590 -6.53 23.78 -13.93
C ALA A 590 -5.14 24.33 -13.56
N ALA A 591 -4.83 25.51 -14.08
CA ALA A 591 -3.62 26.22 -13.69
C ALA A 591 -3.66 26.61 -12.20
N GLY A 592 -2.63 26.26 -11.45
CA GLY A 592 -2.57 26.37 -9.99
C GLY A 592 -2.89 25.07 -9.24
N ASP A 593 -3.46 24.06 -9.90
CA ASP A 593 -3.71 22.75 -9.28
C ASP A 593 -2.40 21.97 -9.11
N VAL A 594 -2.27 21.26 -7.99
CA VAL A 594 -1.24 20.23 -7.79
C VAL A 594 -1.73 18.94 -8.42
N ILE A 595 -0.93 18.32 -9.27
CA ILE A 595 -1.26 17.02 -9.86
C ILE A 595 -1.02 15.93 -8.80
N GLY A 596 -2.09 15.48 -8.15
CA GLY A 596 -2.03 14.44 -7.11
C GLY A 596 -1.76 13.03 -7.63
N ASP A 597 -2.09 12.75 -8.89
CA ASP A 597 -1.80 11.47 -9.54
C ASP A 597 -0.34 11.42 -9.99
N HIS A 598 0.43 10.49 -9.43
CA HIS A 598 1.88 10.38 -9.65
C HIS A 598 2.28 10.11 -11.11
N ASP A 599 1.52 9.30 -11.84
CA ASP A 599 1.79 9.01 -13.27
C ASP A 599 1.56 10.27 -14.12
N THR A 600 0.41 10.93 -13.94
CA THR A 600 0.09 12.20 -14.62
C THR A 600 1.06 13.32 -14.22
N ALA A 601 1.52 13.35 -12.97
CA ALA A 601 2.54 14.26 -12.48
C ALA A 601 3.89 14.05 -13.18
N LEU A 602 4.31 12.80 -13.36
CA LEU A 602 5.52 12.48 -14.09
C LEU A 602 5.38 12.85 -15.57
N CYS A 603 4.28 12.47 -16.24
CA CYS A 603 3.98 12.88 -17.62
C CYS A 603 4.11 14.41 -17.80
N TYR A 604 3.56 15.19 -16.87
CA TYR A 604 3.63 16.65 -16.94
C TYR A 604 5.07 17.19 -16.92
N ILE A 605 5.95 16.59 -16.12
CA ILE A 605 7.37 16.93 -16.12
C ILE A 605 8.07 16.46 -17.41
N LEU A 606 7.77 15.25 -17.89
CA LEU A 606 8.34 14.69 -19.12
C LEU A 606 7.93 15.47 -20.38
N ASP A 607 6.73 16.04 -20.43
CA ASP A 607 6.22 16.81 -21.57
C ASP A 607 6.71 18.26 -21.57
N HIS A 608 6.78 18.90 -20.40
CA HIS A 608 6.92 20.35 -20.30
C HIS A 608 8.20 20.84 -19.61
N TYR A 609 8.83 20.03 -18.75
CA TYR A 609 9.92 20.45 -17.86
C TYR A 609 11.06 19.43 -17.78
N THR A 610 11.42 18.87 -18.95
CA THR A 610 12.43 17.81 -19.10
C THR A 610 13.76 18.11 -18.39
N GLU A 611 14.12 19.39 -18.26
CA GLU A 611 15.35 19.82 -17.61
C GLU A 611 15.40 19.60 -16.10
N LEU A 612 14.26 19.29 -15.47
CA LEU A 612 14.18 18.94 -14.05
C LEU A 612 14.59 17.50 -13.76
N LEU A 613 14.64 16.61 -14.76
CA LEU A 613 15.02 15.21 -14.62
C LEU A 613 16.28 14.92 -15.46
N PRO A 614 17.50 15.07 -14.89
CA PRO A 614 18.75 14.93 -15.64
C PRO A 614 18.87 13.63 -16.45
N SER A 615 18.42 12.50 -15.90
CA SER A 615 18.46 11.19 -16.55
C SER A 615 17.48 11.07 -17.72
N PHE A 616 16.34 11.76 -17.68
CA PHE A 616 15.45 11.83 -18.84
C PHE A 616 15.97 12.82 -19.89
N LYS A 617 16.38 14.02 -19.45
CA LYS A 617 16.82 15.14 -20.31
C LYS A 617 17.90 14.76 -21.31
N GLU A 618 18.89 13.99 -20.84
CA GLU A 618 20.10 13.67 -21.58
C GLU A 618 19.95 12.39 -22.45
N LEU A 619 18.78 11.74 -22.45
CA LEU A 619 18.44 10.66 -23.40
C LEU A 619 18.24 11.20 -24.84
N ASP A 620 18.59 10.35 -25.80
CA ASP A 620 18.31 10.57 -27.22
C ASP A 620 16.80 10.81 -27.47
N PRO A 621 16.42 11.63 -28.46
CA PRO A 621 15.01 12.00 -28.69
C PRO A 621 14.06 10.82 -28.85
N ALA A 622 14.48 9.76 -29.55
CA ALA A 622 13.67 8.55 -29.74
C ALA A 622 13.48 7.78 -28.42
N GLU A 623 14.52 7.69 -27.60
CA GLU A 623 14.43 7.02 -26.30
C GLU A 623 13.57 7.83 -25.32
N ARG A 624 13.71 9.16 -25.28
CA ARG A 624 12.77 10.01 -24.52
C ARG A 624 11.31 9.78 -24.90
N GLN A 625 11.06 9.61 -26.21
CA GLN A 625 9.73 9.35 -26.72
C GLN A 625 9.21 7.95 -26.34
N SER A 626 10.10 6.94 -26.25
CA SER A 626 9.77 5.64 -25.68
C SER A 626 9.43 5.71 -24.19
N VAL A 627 10.16 6.50 -23.39
CA VAL A 627 9.79 6.74 -21.97
C VAL A 627 8.42 7.41 -21.87
N GLN A 628 8.16 8.48 -22.63
CA GLN A 628 6.85 9.15 -22.65
C GLN A 628 5.73 8.18 -23.02
N PHE A 629 5.96 7.28 -23.99
CA PHE A 629 5.00 6.21 -24.30
C PHE A 629 4.77 5.27 -23.11
N THR A 630 5.82 4.81 -22.41
CA THR A 630 5.63 3.93 -21.23
C THR A 630 4.86 4.58 -20.08
N GLN A 631 4.85 5.91 -20.01
CA GLN A 631 4.19 6.68 -18.95
C GLN A 631 2.80 7.18 -19.34
N CYS A 632 2.44 7.14 -20.62
CA CYS A 632 1.12 7.62 -21.02
C CYS A 632 0.00 6.78 -20.39
N ASN A 633 -1.11 7.42 -20.01
CA ASN A 633 -2.24 6.71 -19.45
C ASN A 633 -2.93 5.85 -20.53
N LEU A 634 -2.53 4.58 -20.58
CA LEU A 634 -3.02 3.57 -21.51
C LEU A 634 -4.40 3.00 -21.11
N CYS A 635 -4.87 3.27 -19.89
CA CYS A 635 -6.06 2.67 -19.26
C CYS A 635 -6.13 1.13 -19.35
N PHE A 636 -4.99 0.45 -19.47
CA PHE A 636 -4.91 -0.95 -19.84
C PHE A 636 -4.89 -1.88 -18.63
N ASN A 637 -6.06 -2.42 -18.27
CA ASN A 637 -6.15 -3.44 -17.22
C ASN A 637 -5.73 -4.81 -17.75
N HIS A 638 -4.50 -5.20 -17.45
CA HIS A 638 -3.93 -6.48 -17.88
C HIS A 638 -4.65 -7.70 -17.26
N GLY A 639 -5.17 -7.58 -16.03
CA GLY A 639 -5.96 -8.63 -15.38
C GLY A 639 -7.23 -8.98 -16.16
N TRP A 640 -7.96 -7.95 -16.60
CA TRP A 640 -9.16 -8.12 -17.44
C TRP A 640 -8.87 -8.84 -18.76
N LEU A 641 -7.69 -8.66 -19.35
CA LEU A 641 -7.28 -9.44 -20.52
C LEU A 641 -7.01 -10.90 -20.15
N VAL A 642 -6.25 -11.15 -19.08
CA VAL A 642 -5.82 -12.51 -18.69
C VAL A 642 -6.97 -13.38 -18.19
N GLN A 643 -7.98 -12.78 -17.56
CA GLN A 643 -9.25 -13.45 -17.23
C GLN A 643 -10.25 -13.39 -18.40
N ALA A 644 -9.97 -12.58 -19.43
CA ALA A 644 -10.87 -12.24 -20.53
C ALA A 644 -12.25 -11.76 -20.05
N GLU A 645 -12.33 -11.03 -18.94
CA GLU A 645 -13.57 -10.57 -18.31
C GLU A 645 -14.21 -9.38 -19.02
N ALA A 646 -13.41 -8.38 -19.42
CA ALA A 646 -13.90 -7.20 -20.12
C ALA A 646 -13.99 -7.44 -21.65
N PRO A 647 -14.90 -6.75 -22.36
CA PRO A 647 -14.96 -6.79 -23.82
C PRO A 647 -13.72 -6.14 -24.45
N PRO A 648 -13.34 -6.51 -25.69
CA PRO A 648 -12.08 -6.07 -26.31
C PRO A 648 -11.88 -4.55 -26.33
N GLY A 649 -12.94 -3.77 -26.59
CA GLY A 649 -12.85 -2.30 -26.63
C GLY A 649 -12.52 -1.67 -25.28
N ALA A 650 -13.09 -2.18 -24.18
CA ALA A 650 -12.80 -1.69 -22.83
C ALA A 650 -11.35 -1.94 -22.40
N ILE A 651 -10.71 -2.97 -22.97
CA ILE A 651 -9.30 -3.31 -22.71
C ILE A 651 -8.39 -2.51 -23.64
N PHE A 652 -8.65 -2.55 -24.96
CA PHE A 652 -7.66 -2.16 -25.96
C PHE A 652 -7.89 -0.79 -26.61
N THR A 653 -9.08 -0.19 -26.56
CA THR A 653 -9.34 1.04 -27.33
C THR A 653 -8.47 2.22 -26.86
N LYS A 654 -8.25 2.41 -25.55
CA LYS A 654 -7.35 3.47 -25.06
C LYS A 654 -5.87 3.20 -25.35
N PHE A 655 -5.44 1.94 -25.19
CA PHE A 655 -4.10 1.48 -25.59
C PHE A 655 -3.83 1.72 -27.09
N ARG A 656 -4.81 1.40 -27.95
CA ARG A 656 -4.76 1.61 -29.39
C ARG A 656 -4.86 3.08 -29.77
N GLU A 657 -5.67 3.88 -29.08
CA GLU A 657 -5.71 5.33 -29.21
C GLU A 657 -4.34 5.94 -28.89
N ALA A 658 -3.64 5.52 -27.82
CA ALA A 658 -2.31 6.02 -27.50
C ALA A 658 -1.31 5.75 -28.65
N ILE A 659 -1.27 4.51 -29.17
CA ILE A 659 -0.42 4.11 -30.31
C ILE A 659 -0.77 4.90 -31.58
N ALA A 660 -2.06 5.13 -31.87
CA ALA A 660 -2.52 5.71 -33.14
C ALA A 660 -2.58 7.25 -33.14
N LYS A 661 -2.96 7.86 -32.01
CA LYS A 661 -3.04 9.31 -31.81
C LYS A 661 -1.65 9.91 -31.86
N ASP A 662 -0.66 9.21 -31.29
CA ASP A 662 0.70 9.73 -31.27
C ASP A 662 1.50 9.38 -32.52
N ARG A 663 1.14 10.05 -33.62
CA ARG A 663 1.97 10.11 -34.83
C ARG A 663 3.32 10.81 -34.63
N ARG A 664 3.58 11.43 -33.47
CA ARG A 664 4.91 11.91 -33.10
C ARG A 664 5.68 10.74 -32.49
N LEU A 665 5.07 10.08 -31.50
CA LEU A 665 5.25 8.70 -30.98
C LEU A 665 6.09 7.77 -31.86
N HIS A 666 5.62 7.45 -33.07
CA HIS A 666 6.13 6.31 -33.88
C HIS A 666 6.25 5.00 -33.06
N ALA A 667 5.45 4.87 -31.99
CA ALA A 667 5.57 3.82 -31.00
C ALA A 667 5.36 2.45 -31.65
N GLY A 668 6.43 1.64 -31.68
CA GLY A 668 6.43 0.34 -32.31
C GLY A 668 6.11 -0.79 -31.32
N ALA A 669 6.11 -2.02 -31.83
CA ALA A 669 6.04 -3.22 -30.98
C ALA A 669 7.13 -3.24 -29.89
N ARG A 670 8.30 -2.63 -30.16
CA ARG A 670 9.40 -2.49 -29.18
C ARG A 670 9.09 -1.56 -28.01
N ASP A 671 8.21 -0.58 -28.20
CA ASP A 671 7.82 0.37 -27.16
C ASP A 671 6.68 -0.21 -26.32
N VAL A 672 5.77 -0.95 -26.96
CA VAL A 672 4.78 -1.82 -26.30
C VAL A 672 5.46 -2.88 -25.42
N ALA A 673 6.47 -3.58 -25.95
CA ALA A 673 7.23 -4.55 -25.17
C ALA A 673 8.05 -3.88 -24.05
N LEU A 674 8.62 -2.69 -24.28
CA LEU A 674 9.29 -1.91 -23.24
C LEU A 674 8.34 -1.50 -22.10
N TYR A 675 7.11 -1.07 -22.41
CA TYR A 675 6.07 -0.80 -21.40
C TYR A 675 5.82 -2.05 -20.53
N PHE A 676 5.75 -3.23 -21.13
CA PHE A 676 5.59 -4.48 -20.39
C PHE A 676 6.84 -4.89 -19.59
N VAL A 677 8.06 -4.60 -20.07
CA VAL A 677 9.28 -4.74 -19.24
C VAL A 677 9.21 -3.81 -18.03
N HIS A 678 8.79 -2.57 -18.23
CA HIS A 678 8.66 -1.59 -17.16
C HIS A 678 7.65 -2.04 -16.12
N TRP A 679 6.40 -2.32 -16.51
CA TRP A 679 5.35 -2.88 -15.65
C TRP A 679 5.82 -4.13 -14.89
N LEU A 680 6.47 -5.06 -15.58
CA LEU A 680 6.97 -6.30 -14.98
C LEU A 680 8.03 -6.00 -13.90
N THR A 681 8.96 -5.08 -14.17
CA THR A 681 10.08 -4.82 -13.24
C THR A 681 9.69 -3.87 -12.09
N ASP A 682 8.75 -2.96 -12.30
CA ASP A 682 8.10 -2.19 -11.23
C ASP A 682 7.32 -3.11 -10.29
N LEU A 683 6.45 -3.99 -10.83
CA LEU A 683 5.69 -4.94 -10.02
C LEU A 683 6.60 -5.96 -9.32
N ALA A 684 7.72 -6.37 -9.93
CA ALA A 684 8.74 -7.17 -9.26
C ALA A 684 9.32 -6.45 -8.03
N GLY A 685 9.48 -5.13 -8.12
CA GLY A 685 9.93 -4.23 -7.05
C GLY A 685 8.85 -3.75 -6.08
N ALA A 686 7.62 -4.26 -6.14
CA ALA A 686 6.52 -3.78 -5.29
C ALA A 686 6.70 -4.03 -3.77
N GLU A 687 7.68 -4.86 -3.39
CA GLU A 687 8.05 -5.21 -2.02
C GLU A 687 9.39 -4.53 -1.64
N PRO A 688 9.50 -3.88 -0.47
CA PRO A 688 10.71 -3.14 -0.07
C PRO A 688 11.81 -4.06 0.48
N THR A 689 12.03 -5.22 -0.14
CA THR A 689 12.95 -6.28 0.29
C THR A 689 13.95 -6.69 -0.81
N PRO A 690 14.71 -5.74 -1.41
CA PRO A 690 15.55 -5.98 -2.58
C PRO A 690 16.55 -7.15 -2.46
N LEU A 691 17.18 -7.40 -1.32
CA LEU A 691 18.09 -8.55 -1.14
C LEU A 691 17.35 -9.89 -1.03
N GLY A 692 16.02 -9.88 -0.84
CA GLY A 692 15.16 -11.07 -0.78
C GLY A 692 14.71 -11.61 -2.15
N GLY A 693 15.19 -11.04 -3.26
CA GLY A 693 14.69 -11.37 -4.60
C GLY A 693 13.36 -10.69 -4.92
N CYS A 694 12.72 -11.05 -6.04
CA CYS A 694 11.47 -10.43 -6.48
C CYS A 694 10.25 -11.04 -5.76
N GLU A 695 10.16 -10.84 -4.44
CA GLU A 695 9.19 -11.49 -3.54
C GLU A 695 7.73 -11.32 -3.99
N LYS A 696 7.39 -10.21 -4.66
CA LYS A 696 6.04 -10.01 -5.22
C LYS A 696 5.63 -11.18 -6.12
N PHE A 697 6.43 -11.52 -7.11
CA PHE A 697 6.12 -12.62 -8.03
C PHE A 697 6.38 -13.99 -7.43
N VAL A 698 7.48 -14.14 -6.71
CA VAL A 698 7.97 -15.44 -6.27
C VAL A 698 7.15 -16.01 -5.10
N ILE A 699 6.63 -15.14 -4.23
CA ILE A 699 5.91 -15.54 -3.01
C ILE A 699 4.42 -15.17 -3.05
N LYS A 700 4.10 -13.97 -3.54
CA LYS A 700 2.77 -13.36 -3.37
C LYS A 700 1.86 -13.43 -4.61
N PHE A 701 2.42 -13.61 -5.80
CA PHE A 701 1.66 -13.67 -7.06
C PHE A 701 1.46 -15.12 -7.53
N PRO A 702 0.27 -15.53 -8.00
CA PRO A 702 0.07 -16.88 -8.52
C PRO A 702 0.86 -17.11 -9.83
N LEU A 703 1.75 -18.09 -9.84
CA LEU A 703 2.63 -18.36 -11.00
C LEU A 703 1.87 -18.63 -12.31
N HIS A 704 0.75 -19.36 -12.25
CA HIS A 704 -0.06 -19.64 -13.44
C HIS A 704 -0.66 -18.35 -14.03
N VAL A 705 -1.06 -17.38 -13.18
CA VAL A 705 -1.49 -16.06 -13.62
C VAL A 705 -0.30 -15.33 -14.26
N LEU A 706 0.88 -15.30 -13.62
CA LEU A 706 2.06 -14.64 -14.20
C LEU A 706 2.45 -15.19 -15.57
N ASN A 707 2.50 -16.51 -15.73
CA ASN A 707 2.77 -17.13 -17.03
C ASN A 707 1.73 -16.70 -18.08
N SER A 708 0.45 -16.55 -17.68
CA SER A 708 -0.64 -16.08 -18.54
C SER A 708 -0.50 -14.60 -18.95
N PHE A 709 0.00 -13.74 -18.05
CA PHE A 709 0.40 -12.37 -18.35
C PHE A 709 1.54 -12.35 -19.37
N LEU A 710 2.65 -13.05 -19.09
CA LEU A 710 3.84 -13.07 -19.95
C LEU A 710 3.53 -13.58 -21.38
N GLN A 711 2.68 -14.61 -21.51
CA GLN A 711 2.23 -15.14 -22.80
C GLN A 711 1.44 -14.11 -23.62
N SER A 712 0.63 -13.26 -22.95
CA SER A 712 -0.23 -12.31 -23.64
C SER A 712 0.52 -11.18 -24.34
N PHE A 713 1.74 -10.82 -23.90
CA PHE A 713 2.52 -9.69 -24.44
C PHE A 713 2.70 -9.78 -25.96
N LYS A 714 3.16 -10.92 -26.47
CA LYS A 714 3.33 -11.20 -27.91
C LYS A 714 2.04 -11.00 -28.73
N LEU A 715 0.88 -11.20 -28.11
CA LEU A 715 -0.43 -11.08 -28.75
C LEU A 715 -0.93 -9.62 -28.70
N ILE A 716 -0.65 -8.91 -27.61
CA ILE A 716 -0.96 -7.48 -27.45
C ILE A 716 -0.16 -6.63 -28.44
N GLU A 717 1.09 -6.97 -28.76
CA GLU A 717 1.86 -6.32 -29.84
C GLU A 717 1.10 -6.28 -31.17
N GLY A 718 0.23 -7.27 -31.42
CA GLY A 718 -0.67 -7.32 -32.57
C GLY A 718 -1.66 -6.16 -32.68
N ILE A 719 -1.93 -5.40 -31.61
CA ILE A 719 -2.84 -4.24 -31.62
C ILE A 719 -2.35 -3.10 -32.52
N THR A 720 -1.06 -3.11 -32.86
CA THR A 720 -0.45 -2.19 -33.85
C THR A 720 -0.94 -2.44 -35.28
N SER A 721 -1.44 -3.65 -35.58
CA SER A 721 -1.78 -4.10 -36.95
C SER A 721 -3.13 -4.81 -37.08
N ALA A 722 -3.78 -5.18 -35.97
CA ALA A 722 -5.06 -5.86 -35.93
C ALA A 722 -6.08 -5.07 -35.09
N THR A 723 -7.38 -5.41 -35.20
CA THR A 723 -8.42 -4.81 -34.35
C THR A 723 -8.39 -5.37 -32.93
N GLU A 724 -8.98 -4.63 -31.99
CA GLU A 724 -9.19 -5.02 -30.60
C GLU A 724 -9.80 -6.43 -30.50
N THR A 725 -10.84 -6.69 -31.29
CA THR A 725 -11.52 -8.00 -31.36
C THR A 725 -10.59 -9.09 -31.90
N GLN A 726 -9.84 -8.82 -32.97
CA GLN A 726 -8.91 -9.80 -33.55
C GLN A 726 -7.77 -10.16 -32.58
N VAL A 727 -7.28 -9.20 -31.79
CA VAL A 727 -6.28 -9.45 -30.74
C VAL A 727 -6.87 -10.32 -29.64
N MET A 728 -8.07 -10.01 -29.16
CA MET A 728 -8.75 -10.84 -28.15
C MET A 728 -9.05 -12.26 -28.67
N GLU A 729 -9.56 -12.41 -29.89
CA GLU A 729 -9.84 -13.74 -30.47
C GLU A 729 -8.57 -14.58 -30.64
N ARG A 730 -7.45 -13.96 -31.06
CA ARG A 730 -6.15 -14.63 -31.10
C ARG A 730 -5.68 -15.05 -29.71
N TYR A 731 -5.89 -14.21 -28.69
CA TYR A 731 -5.60 -14.55 -27.30
C TYR A 731 -6.43 -15.72 -26.79
N LEU A 732 -7.75 -15.68 -26.99
CA LEU A 732 -8.67 -16.75 -26.59
C LEU A 732 -8.32 -18.09 -27.27
N LYS A 733 -8.07 -18.09 -28.58
CA LYS A 733 -7.66 -19.28 -29.33
C LYS A 733 -6.31 -19.81 -28.84
N TYR A 734 -5.32 -18.93 -28.65
CA TYR A 734 -4.01 -19.30 -28.09
C TYR A 734 -4.17 -19.98 -26.72
N ARG A 735 -4.95 -19.37 -25.81
CA ARG A 735 -5.20 -19.87 -24.46
C ARG A 735 -5.92 -21.20 -24.42
N TRP A 736 -6.77 -21.49 -25.40
CA TRP A 736 -7.36 -22.82 -25.58
C TRP A 736 -6.30 -23.83 -26.03
N THR A 737 -5.55 -23.52 -27.09
CA THR A 737 -4.57 -24.45 -27.68
C THR A 737 -3.38 -24.76 -26.78
N ASP A 738 -2.96 -23.80 -25.96
CA ASP A 738 -1.81 -23.88 -25.06
C ASP A 738 -2.21 -24.34 -23.63
N HIS A 739 -3.47 -24.72 -23.42
CA HIS A 739 -3.93 -25.24 -22.13
C HIS A 739 -3.30 -26.62 -21.85
N VAL A 740 -2.93 -26.84 -20.58
CA VAL A 740 -2.36 -28.11 -20.10
C VAL A 740 -3.31 -28.71 -19.05
N PRO A 741 -3.90 -29.91 -19.28
CA PRO A 741 -3.79 -30.73 -20.49
C PRO A 741 -4.53 -30.14 -21.69
N SER A 742 -4.12 -30.52 -22.90
CA SER A 742 -4.70 -30.03 -24.16
C SER A 742 -6.20 -30.33 -24.27
N LEU A 743 -6.99 -29.33 -24.70
CA LEU A 743 -8.46 -29.34 -24.70
C LEU A 743 -9.09 -29.71 -26.05
N LYS A 744 -8.42 -30.56 -26.86
CA LYS A 744 -8.78 -30.83 -28.27
C LYS A 744 -8.74 -29.53 -29.10
N GLU A 745 -9.38 -29.53 -30.27
CA GLU A 745 -9.51 -28.35 -31.14
C GLU A 745 -10.34 -27.24 -30.45
N ALA A 746 -10.11 -25.98 -30.85
CA ALA A 746 -10.86 -24.85 -30.31
C ALA A 746 -12.35 -24.94 -30.71
N PRO A 747 -13.28 -24.59 -29.81
CA PRO A 747 -14.71 -24.70 -30.11
C PRO A 747 -15.10 -23.75 -31.25
N GLU A 748 -16.06 -24.17 -32.06
CA GLU A 748 -16.64 -23.39 -33.15
C GLU A 748 -18.11 -23.01 -32.87
N GLY A 749 -18.68 -22.14 -33.71
CA GLY A 749 -20.06 -21.69 -33.58
C GLY A 749 -20.30 -20.57 -32.55
N PRO A 750 -21.58 -20.24 -32.25
CA PRO A 750 -21.94 -19.01 -31.52
C PRO A 750 -21.49 -19.00 -30.05
N HIS A 751 -21.23 -20.17 -29.45
CA HIS A 751 -20.80 -20.29 -28.05
C HIS A 751 -19.27 -20.36 -27.87
N ALA A 752 -18.50 -20.45 -28.97
CA ALA A 752 -17.05 -20.62 -28.95
C ALA A 752 -16.31 -19.57 -28.09
N ILE A 753 -16.64 -18.30 -28.28
CA ILE A 753 -16.04 -17.18 -27.52
C ILE A 753 -16.39 -17.29 -26.04
N ALA A 754 -17.61 -17.67 -25.69
CA ALA A 754 -18.01 -17.82 -24.29
C ALA A 754 -17.24 -18.98 -23.61
N ALA A 755 -17.10 -20.12 -24.28
CA ALA A 755 -16.33 -21.26 -23.76
C ALA A 755 -14.84 -20.91 -23.56
N MET A 756 -14.20 -20.24 -24.52
CA MET A 756 -12.80 -19.82 -24.38
C MET A 756 -12.61 -18.73 -23.30
N ARG A 757 -13.59 -17.84 -23.09
CA ARG A 757 -13.54 -16.85 -22.00
C ARG A 757 -13.72 -17.50 -20.64
N LEU A 758 -14.65 -18.46 -20.50
CA LEU A 758 -14.81 -19.26 -19.27
C LEU A 758 -13.54 -20.03 -18.92
N LEU A 759 -12.81 -20.55 -19.91
CA LEU A 759 -11.49 -21.14 -19.69
C LEU A 759 -10.49 -20.14 -19.09
N CYS A 760 -10.41 -18.92 -19.63
CA CYS A 760 -9.56 -17.87 -19.08
C CYS A 760 -9.99 -17.47 -17.66
N MET A 761 -11.28 -17.32 -17.38
CA MET A 761 -11.78 -17.01 -16.04
C MET A 761 -11.47 -18.12 -15.02
N ALA A 762 -11.56 -19.39 -15.43
CA ALA A 762 -11.27 -20.54 -14.58
C ALA A 762 -9.78 -20.68 -14.22
N GLN A 763 -8.86 -20.05 -14.98
CA GLN A 763 -7.41 -20.09 -14.73
C GLN A 763 -6.92 -21.55 -14.51
N ALA A 764 -6.33 -21.85 -13.34
CA ALA A 764 -5.86 -23.20 -13.00
C ALA A 764 -6.97 -24.26 -12.84
N ALA A 765 -8.24 -23.86 -12.70
CA ALA A 765 -9.39 -24.77 -12.60
C ALA A 765 -10.02 -25.11 -13.96
N GLY A 766 -9.45 -24.63 -15.08
CA GLY A 766 -10.00 -24.81 -16.44
C GLY A 766 -10.37 -26.26 -16.77
N LYS A 767 -9.48 -27.22 -16.48
CA LYS A 767 -9.74 -28.65 -16.71
C LYS A 767 -11.01 -29.16 -16.01
N LEU A 768 -11.20 -28.81 -14.74
CA LEU A 768 -12.33 -29.28 -13.93
C LEU A 768 -13.68 -28.83 -14.53
N LEU A 769 -13.71 -27.63 -15.12
CA LEU A 769 -14.90 -27.07 -15.75
C LEU A 769 -15.33 -27.86 -17.01
N PHE A 770 -14.36 -28.35 -17.80
CA PHE A 770 -14.64 -29.16 -18.99
C PHE A 770 -14.84 -30.66 -18.70
N ASP A 771 -14.12 -31.23 -17.73
CA ASP A 771 -14.35 -32.61 -17.27
C ASP A 771 -15.81 -32.80 -16.77
N VAL A 772 -16.40 -31.78 -16.13
CA VAL A 772 -17.83 -31.75 -15.72
C VAL A 772 -18.76 -31.51 -16.91
N GLY A 773 -18.34 -30.70 -17.89
CA GLY A 773 -19.10 -30.44 -19.12
C GLY A 773 -19.29 -31.69 -19.98
N ASP A 774 -18.21 -32.40 -20.32
CA ASP A 774 -18.25 -33.65 -21.10
C ASP A 774 -18.97 -34.79 -20.35
N ALA A 775 -19.00 -34.78 -18.99
CA ALA A 775 -19.82 -35.72 -18.23
C ALA A 775 -21.33 -35.45 -18.37
N SER A 776 -21.73 -34.18 -18.55
CA SER A 776 -23.14 -33.79 -18.71
C SER A 776 -23.71 -34.07 -20.11
N SER A 777 -22.87 -34.17 -21.14
CA SER A 777 -23.28 -34.51 -22.51
C SER A 777 -23.54 -36.01 -22.74
N ILE A 778 -23.19 -36.86 -21.76
CA ILE A 778 -23.54 -38.30 -21.74
C ILE A 778 -25.02 -38.51 -21.33
N GLY A 779 -25.67 -37.50 -20.74
CA GLY A 779 -27.06 -37.55 -20.27
C GLY A 779 -28.09 -36.96 -21.24
N SER A 780 -28.30 -37.57 -22.41
CA SER A 780 -29.48 -37.25 -23.23
C SER A 780 -30.76 -37.68 -22.49
N ALA A 781 -31.43 -36.72 -21.89
CA ALA A 781 -32.49 -36.97 -20.91
C ALA A 781 -33.73 -37.67 -21.51
N THR A 782 -33.83 -38.98 -21.29
CA THR A 782 -35.08 -39.75 -21.46
C THR A 782 -35.41 -40.72 -20.31
N ASP A 783 -34.53 -40.90 -19.31
CA ASP A 783 -34.83 -41.77 -18.16
C ASP A 783 -34.53 -41.13 -16.80
N SER A 784 -35.54 -40.47 -16.24
CA SER A 784 -35.52 -39.84 -14.92
C SER A 784 -36.15 -40.72 -13.83
N ARG A 785 -35.83 -42.03 -13.79
CA ARG A 785 -36.16 -42.91 -12.65
C ARG A 785 -35.09 -43.96 -12.31
N ARG A 786 -34.05 -43.51 -11.59
CA ARG A 786 -33.38 -44.21 -10.46
C ARG A 786 -32.05 -43.51 -10.16
N PHE A 787 -31.88 -43.01 -8.95
CA PHE A 787 -30.70 -43.31 -8.12
C PHE A 787 -30.99 -42.93 -6.66
N ALA A 788 -31.12 -43.95 -5.82
CA ALA A 788 -31.08 -43.78 -4.37
C ALA A 788 -29.62 -43.80 -3.89
N SER A 789 -29.39 -43.28 -2.68
CA SER A 789 -28.08 -43.15 -2.03
C SER A 789 -27.26 -44.46 -1.99
N PRO A 790 -25.92 -44.36 -1.95
CA PRO A 790 -25.29 -44.53 -0.64
C PRO A 790 -24.25 -43.44 -0.28
N ARG A 791 -23.95 -43.35 1.03
CA ARG A 791 -23.01 -42.41 1.66
C ARG A 791 -21.56 -42.91 1.58
N SER A 792 -20.59 -42.04 1.27
CA SER A 792 -19.23 -42.14 1.81
C SER A 792 -18.42 -40.83 1.66
N ASN A 793 -17.66 -40.50 2.71
CA ASN A 793 -16.85 -39.31 2.95
C ASN A 793 -16.05 -38.72 1.76
N ALA A 794 -16.28 -37.44 1.44
CA ALA A 794 -15.36 -36.58 0.67
C ALA A 794 -15.62 -35.07 0.91
N ALA A 795 -15.52 -34.60 2.16
CA ALA A 795 -15.92 -33.24 2.56
C ALA A 795 -14.75 -32.25 2.69
N VAL A 796 -14.14 -31.84 1.57
CA VAL A 796 -13.16 -30.70 1.55
C VAL A 796 -13.33 -29.74 0.34
N HIS A 797 -13.86 -30.18 -0.81
CA HIS A 797 -13.79 -29.37 -2.06
C HIS A 797 -15.11 -28.75 -2.59
N TYR A 798 -16.23 -28.83 -1.88
CA TYR A 798 -17.54 -28.43 -2.45
C TYR A 798 -17.88 -26.93 -2.45
N SER A 799 -17.18 -26.09 -1.69
CA SER A 799 -17.56 -24.67 -1.50
C SER A 799 -17.49 -23.83 -2.80
N SER A 800 -16.45 -24.00 -3.62
CA SER A 800 -16.25 -23.20 -4.83
C SER A 800 -17.21 -23.60 -5.97
N ALA A 801 -17.56 -24.88 -6.08
CA ALA A 801 -18.46 -25.39 -7.12
C ALA A 801 -19.88 -24.82 -6.97
N HIS A 802 -20.35 -24.62 -5.74
CA HIS A 802 -21.72 -24.16 -5.48
C HIS A 802 -21.96 -22.69 -5.88
N ARG A 803 -20.92 -21.83 -5.90
CA ARG A 803 -21.03 -20.45 -6.41
C ARG A 803 -21.06 -20.41 -7.94
N LEU A 804 -20.29 -21.27 -8.61
CA LEU A 804 -20.24 -21.36 -10.08
C LEU A 804 -21.50 -21.99 -10.68
N GLY A 805 -22.08 -23.01 -10.03
CA GLY A 805 -23.34 -23.62 -10.47
C GLY A 805 -24.51 -22.63 -10.54
N LEU A 806 -24.58 -21.70 -9.57
CA LEU A 806 -25.57 -20.63 -9.56
C LEU A 806 -25.41 -19.62 -10.72
N GLN A 807 -24.19 -19.35 -11.18
CA GLN A 807 -23.95 -18.48 -12.35
C GLN A 807 -24.36 -19.16 -13.67
N LEU A 808 -24.11 -20.46 -13.83
CA LEU A 808 -24.50 -21.22 -15.03
C LEU A 808 -26.03 -21.29 -15.20
N GLN A 809 -26.78 -21.40 -14.11
CA GLN A 809 -28.25 -21.43 -14.12
C GLN A 809 -28.86 -20.11 -14.64
N ILE A 810 -28.22 -18.97 -14.39
CA ILE A 810 -28.67 -17.65 -14.84
C ILE A 810 -28.52 -17.50 -16.37
N ILE A 811 -27.44 -18.06 -16.96
CA ILE A 811 -27.18 -17.95 -18.40
C ILE A 811 -28.16 -18.81 -19.22
N HIS A 812 -28.49 -20.02 -18.76
CA HIS A 812 -29.49 -20.87 -19.43
C HIS A 812 -30.93 -20.33 -19.37
N SER A 813 -31.22 -19.37 -18.49
CA SER A 813 -32.58 -18.84 -18.26
C SER A 813 -32.97 -17.68 -19.20
N ALA A 814 -32.05 -17.21 -20.07
CA ALA A 814 -32.15 -15.90 -20.73
C ALA A 814 -32.26 -15.94 -22.27
N ILE A 815 -32.84 -16.99 -22.87
CA ILE A 815 -33.22 -17.01 -24.29
C ILE A 815 -34.61 -17.64 -24.45
N PRO A 816 -35.68 -16.86 -24.72
CA PRO A 816 -36.99 -17.42 -25.03
C PRO A 816 -37.12 -17.72 -26.54
N GLU A 817 -36.95 -18.98 -26.93
CA GLU A 817 -37.36 -19.43 -28.26
C GLU A 817 -38.89 -19.40 -28.38
N ARG A 818 -39.42 -18.54 -29.24
CA ARG A 818 -40.83 -18.59 -29.66
C ARG A 818 -41.00 -19.59 -30.78
N SER A 819 -41.39 -20.82 -30.44
CA SER A 819 -42.03 -21.74 -31.39
C SER A 819 -43.54 -21.52 -31.38
N CYS A 820 -44.11 -21.24 -32.55
CA CYS A 820 -45.55 -21.27 -32.79
C CYS A 820 -45.81 -22.26 -33.93
N ALA A 821 -46.63 -23.29 -33.67
CA ALA A 821 -46.95 -24.33 -34.64
C ALA A 821 -48.47 -24.57 -34.70
N GLY A 822 -48.98 -24.72 -35.93
CA GLY A 822 -50.38 -25.08 -36.23
C GLY A 822 -51.34 -23.88 -36.34
N GLY A 823 -52.16 -23.75 -37.40
CA GLY A 823 -52.22 -24.52 -38.64
C GLY A 823 -53.56 -24.35 -39.39
N ALA A 824 -53.60 -24.81 -40.66
CA ALA A 824 -54.78 -24.94 -41.53
C ALA A 824 -55.34 -23.60 -42.13
N VAL A 825 -55.88 -23.48 -43.36
CA VAL A 825 -56.20 -24.43 -44.46
C VAL A 825 -56.01 -23.73 -45.85
N GLY A 826 -55.53 -24.48 -46.87
CA GLY A 826 -55.80 -24.21 -48.30
C GLY A 826 -54.88 -23.18 -49.02
N SER A 827 -54.59 -23.31 -50.32
CA SER A 827 -54.87 -24.39 -51.29
C SER A 827 -54.03 -24.26 -52.58
N PHE A 828 -53.55 -25.40 -53.11
CA PHE A 828 -53.26 -25.73 -54.53
C PHE A 828 -52.41 -24.82 -55.44
N CYS A 829 -51.34 -25.42 -55.99
CA CYS A 829 -50.69 -25.26 -57.32
C CYS A 829 -50.29 -23.84 -57.83
N GLU A 830 -49.23 -23.67 -58.63
CA GLU A 830 -48.65 -24.57 -59.64
C GLU A 830 -47.15 -24.25 -59.95
N GLN A 831 -46.38 -25.29 -60.32
CA GLN A 831 -45.13 -25.37 -61.12
C GLN A 831 -44.01 -24.29 -61.07
N GLU A 832 -42.75 -24.68 -60.83
CA GLU A 832 -41.65 -24.92 -61.83
C GLU A 832 -41.31 -23.70 -62.72
N SER A 833 -40.04 -23.32 -62.99
CA SER A 833 -38.84 -24.14 -63.19
C SER A 833 -37.50 -23.35 -63.08
N ARG A 834 -36.43 -24.07 -62.73
CA ARG A 834 -35.04 -24.06 -63.26
C ARG A 834 -34.39 -22.85 -64.00
N ASP A 835 -33.08 -22.75 -63.73
CA ASP A 835 -31.94 -22.51 -64.64
C ASP A 835 -31.36 -21.08 -64.93
N SER A 836 -30.04 -21.02 -64.68
CA SER A 836 -28.95 -20.50 -65.56
C SER A 836 -28.56 -19.01 -65.67
N ALA A 837 -27.24 -18.80 -65.51
CA ALA A 837 -26.40 -17.68 -66.00
C ALA A 837 -26.74 -16.25 -65.50
N GLY A 838 -25.83 -15.27 -65.44
CA GLY A 838 -24.44 -15.13 -65.89
C GLY A 838 -24.18 -13.68 -66.35
N VAL A 839 -22.90 -13.31 -66.58
CA VAL A 839 -22.45 -12.04 -67.23
C VAL A 839 -22.40 -10.74 -66.38
N SER A 840 -21.21 -10.49 -65.82
CA SER A 840 -20.36 -9.28 -65.99
C SER A 840 -20.95 -7.93 -66.47
N ARG A 841 -20.63 -6.83 -65.77
CA ARG A 841 -20.11 -5.58 -66.40
C ARG A 841 -19.44 -4.60 -65.43
N GLN A 842 -18.58 -3.74 -66.00
CA GLN A 842 -17.75 -2.71 -65.34
C GLN A 842 -18.42 -1.31 -65.29
N MET A 843 -17.70 -0.35 -64.66
CA MET A 843 -17.90 1.11 -64.63
C MET A 843 -19.02 1.62 -63.70
N GLY A 844 -18.88 2.77 -63.02
CA GLY A 844 -17.70 3.64 -62.90
C GLY A 844 -18.03 5.01 -62.23
N GLU A 845 -16.98 5.68 -61.75
CA GLU A 845 -16.86 7.15 -61.61
C GLU A 845 -17.83 7.99 -60.71
N ARG A 846 -17.23 8.47 -59.59
CA ARG A 846 -17.07 9.89 -59.18
C ARG A 846 -18.02 10.61 -58.16
N TRP A 847 -17.36 11.07 -57.08
CA TRP A 847 -17.40 12.40 -56.41
C TRP A 847 -18.74 13.08 -56.04
N TRP A 848 -18.83 13.62 -54.81
CA TRP A 848 -18.75 15.07 -54.53
C TRP A 848 -18.59 15.38 -53.03
N MET A 849 -17.95 16.53 -52.70
CA MET A 849 -18.00 17.16 -51.37
C MET A 849 -19.29 18.00 -51.21
N PRO A 850 -19.53 18.61 -50.04
CA PRO A 850 -19.53 20.08 -50.06
C PRO A 850 -18.83 20.74 -48.85
N SER A 851 -18.66 22.05 -48.93
CA SER A 851 -17.88 22.89 -48.02
C SER A 851 -18.65 24.09 -47.44
N THR A 852 -18.02 24.73 -46.43
CA THR A 852 -18.03 26.19 -46.13
C THR A 852 -19.24 26.94 -45.52
N SER A 853 -18.89 27.82 -44.56
CA SER A 853 -19.49 29.13 -44.19
C SER A 853 -20.78 29.16 -43.33
N SER A 854 -21.13 30.24 -42.59
CA SER A 854 -20.38 31.32 -41.90
C SER A 854 -21.34 32.22 -41.07
N CYS A 855 -20.86 32.79 -39.95
CA CYS A 855 -21.26 34.08 -39.31
C CYS A 855 -22.69 34.40 -38.77
N HIS A 856 -22.65 34.99 -37.55
CA HIS A 856 -23.32 36.24 -37.10
C HIS A 856 -24.58 36.28 -36.17
N ARG A 857 -24.32 36.74 -34.93
CA ARG A 857 -24.97 37.81 -34.13
C ARG A 857 -26.47 37.78 -33.71
N ARG A 858 -26.61 37.73 -32.37
CA ARG A 858 -27.31 38.68 -31.45
C ARG A 858 -28.84 38.69 -31.23
N THR A 859 -29.11 38.93 -29.94
CA THR A 859 -30.19 39.72 -29.29
C THR A 859 -31.52 39.07 -28.89
N SER A 860 -32.04 39.61 -27.79
CA SER A 860 -33.17 39.12 -26.98
C SER A 860 -34.51 39.74 -27.40
N TRP A 861 -35.61 39.27 -26.81
CA TRP A 861 -36.62 40.17 -26.21
C TRP A 861 -37.56 39.48 -25.20
N LYS A 862 -38.34 40.30 -24.48
CA LYS A 862 -39.21 39.99 -23.32
C LYS A 862 -40.61 39.51 -23.74
N ARG A 863 -41.35 38.82 -22.85
CA ARG A 863 -42.61 39.35 -22.20
C ARG A 863 -43.35 38.36 -21.26
N SER A 864 -43.89 38.93 -20.15
CA SER A 864 -45.16 38.65 -19.39
C SER A 864 -45.83 37.27 -19.39
N GLY A 865 -46.51 36.79 -18.33
CA GLY A 865 -46.86 37.33 -17.00
C GLY A 865 -48.29 36.92 -16.56
N GLY A 866 -48.62 36.90 -15.24
CA GLY A 866 -50.02 36.95 -14.76
C GLY A 866 -50.56 35.87 -13.78
N ILE A 867 -50.68 36.25 -12.48
CA ILE A 867 -51.93 36.30 -11.65
C ILE A 867 -52.65 35.00 -11.11
N SER A 868 -53.00 35.05 -9.81
CA SER A 868 -54.12 34.37 -9.05
C SER A 868 -54.13 32.84 -8.81
N GLU A 869 -54.72 32.26 -7.73
CA GLU A 869 -55.22 32.74 -6.41
C GLU A 869 -55.49 31.58 -5.39
N VAL A 870 -55.52 31.91 -4.08
CA VAL A 870 -56.40 31.44 -2.95
C VAL A 870 -56.50 29.94 -2.51
N GLY A 871 -56.45 29.74 -1.17
CA GLY A 871 -57.23 28.71 -0.43
C GLY A 871 -56.44 27.82 0.56
N THR A 872 -56.01 28.23 1.77
CA THR A 872 -56.71 28.49 3.07
C THR A 872 -57.02 27.28 3.99
N CYS A 873 -56.76 27.49 5.30
CA CYS A 873 -57.24 26.77 6.50
C CYS A 873 -56.55 25.44 6.91
N SER A 874 -56.41 25.06 8.20
CA SER A 874 -56.04 25.76 9.47
C SER A 874 -56.38 24.84 10.67
N TYR A 875 -55.49 24.65 11.65
CA TYR A 875 -55.85 24.40 13.07
C TYR A 875 -54.63 24.59 14.01
N SER A 876 -54.89 24.89 15.29
CA SER A 876 -53.95 25.35 16.34
C SER A 876 -54.72 25.29 17.70
N PRO A 877 -54.19 25.68 18.89
CA PRO A 877 -52.87 25.52 19.53
C PRO A 877 -52.98 24.97 20.98
N HIS A 878 -51.85 24.91 21.72
CA HIS A 878 -51.65 25.13 23.18
C HIS A 878 -50.24 24.57 23.56
N LEU A 879 -49.39 25.06 24.48
CA LEU A 879 -49.26 26.17 25.46
C LEU A 879 -47.72 26.49 25.58
N ALA A 880 -47.18 27.27 26.51
CA ALA A 880 -47.31 28.69 26.86
C ALA A 880 -46.34 29.03 28.04
N GLY A 881 -45.50 30.07 27.89
CA GLY A 881 -44.87 30.83 28.99
C GLY A 881 -43.41 30.50 29.39
N LEU A 882 -42.63 31.40 30.04
CA LEU A 882 -42.70 32.87 30.20
C LEU A 882 -41.43 33.40 30.95
N VAL A 883 -41.10 34.72 30.85
CA VAL A 883 -40.13 35.53 31.66
C VAL A 883 -38.61 35.33 31.33
N ALA A 884 -37.88 36.25 30.67
CA ALA A 884 -37.31 37.59 31.03
C ALA A 884 -35.87 37.52 31.66
N LEU A 885 -34.96 38.53 31.65
CA LEU A 885 -35.01 39.99 31.38
C LEU A 885 -33.57 40.60 31.17
N HIS A 886 -33.46 41.68 30.36
CA HIS A 886 -32.51 42.84 30.36
C HIS A 886 -30.98 42.83 30.02
N ASN A 887 -30.63 43.77 29.11
CA ASN A 887 -29.51 44.76 29.05
C ASN A 887 -28.04 44.33 28.87
N MET A 888 -27.38 44.70 27.75
CA MET A 888 -26.75 46.00 27.38
C MET A 888 -25.43 46.30 28.12
N TYR A 889 -24.31 46.37 27.39
CA TYR A 889 -23.63 47.65 27.11
C TYR A 889 -22.64 47.54 25.92
N THR A 890 -22.44 48.65 25.22
CA THR A 890 -21.51 48.83 24.10
C THR A 890 -20.35 49.74 24.47
N SER A 891 -19.12 49.46 24.01
CA SER A 891 -18.16 50.51 23.66
C SER A 891 -17.00 50.02 22.79
N ASN A 892 -16.80 50.67 21.64
CA ASN A 892 -15.49 50.75 20.98
C ASN A 892 -14.62 51.78 21.71
N VAL A 893 -13.28 51.73 21.55
CA VAL A 893 -12.44 52.91 21.24
C VAL A 893 -11.03 52.48 20.77
N VAL A 894 -10.42 53.34 19.95
CA VAL A 894 -9.14 53.21 19.24
C VAL A 894 -7.97 53.78 20.07
N GLY A 895 -6.72 53.32 19.91
CA GLY A 895 -5.58 54.04 20.53
C GLY A 895 -4.16 53.50 20.35
N ALA A 896 -3.53 53.87 19.23
CA ALA A 896 -2.09 54.07 18.96
C ALA A 896 -0.95 53.62 19.92
N THR A 897 0.05 53.00 19.29
CA THR A 897 1.52 53.03 19.52
C THR A 897 2.12 54.12 20.44
N TRP A 898 3.14 53.76 21.23
CA TRP A 898 4.50 54.34 21.12
C TRP A 898 5.59 53.51 21.83
N SER A 899 6.84 53.77 21.47
CA SER A 899 8.06 53.02 21.84
C SER A 899 8.93 53.72 22.88
N ALA A 900 9.56 52.97 23.80
CA ALA A 900 10.85 53.35 24.42
C ALA A 900 11.50 52.16 25.15
N GLY A 901 12.80 51.91 24.90
CA GLY A 901 13.70 51.33 25.91
C GLY A 901 14.27 52.45 26.80
N PRO A 902 14.94 52.14 27.92
CA PRO A 902 16.38 51.80 27.84
C PRO A 902 16.91 50.90 28.98
N GLY A 903 18.23 50.66 29.02
CA GLY A 903 18.94 50.44 30.29
C GLY A 903 19.96 49.29 30.33
N LYS A 904 21.27 49.62 30.32
CA LYS A 904 22.37 48.73 30.74
C LYS A 904 22.60 48.92 32.25
N LEU A 905 23.12 47.90 32.97
CA LEU A 905 24.48 47.93 33.57
C LEU A 905 24.78 46.80 34.60
N LEU A 906 26.07 46.43 34.59
CA LEU A 906 26.95 46.03 35.71
C LEU A 906 27.04 44.59 36.25
N ASN A 907 28.32 44.22 36.41
CA ASN A 907 28.87 43.02 37.03
C ASN A 907 28.66 43.00 38.55
N SER A 908 28.73 41.80 39.13
CA SER A 908 29.55 41.60 40.33
C SER A 908 30.13 40.18 40.37
N ALA A 909 31.33 40.04 40.91
CA ALA A 909 31.98 38.75 41.18
C ALA A 909 31.86 38.43 42.67
N GLY A 910 31.84 37.14 43.02
CA GLY A 910 31.82 36.69 44.41
C GLY A 910 32.39 35.28 44.53
N ALA A 911 33.66 35.18 44.92
CA ALA A 911 34.29 33.91 45.25
C ALA A 911 33.93 33.49 46.69
N GLY A 912 33.74 32.19 46.92
CA GLY A 912 33.54 31.62 48.24
C GLY A 912 34.24 30.26 48.33
N GLN A 913 35.36 30.20 49.05
CA GLN A 913 36.05 28.96 49.36
C GLN A 913 35.40 28.25 50.56
N GLY A 914 35.45 26.92 50.58
CA GLY A 914 35.11 26.08 51.72
C GLY A 914 35.35 24.62 51.36
N GLY A 915 36.41 24.00 51.89
CA GLY A 915 36.81 22.63 51.58
C GLY A 915 36.64 21.66 52.75
N LEU A 916 37.39 20.53 52.68
CA LEU A 916 37.44 19.37 53.59
C LEU A 916 36.29 18.35 53.39
N GLU A 917 36.51 17.03 53.46
CA GLU A 917 37.72 16.20 53.23
C GLU A 917 37.30 14.71 53.11
N CYS A 918 38.25 13.82 52.75
CA CYS A 918 38.16 12.34 52.79
C CYS A 918 37.19 11.64 51.80
N GLY A 919 37.57 10.53 51.15
CA GLY A 919 38.83 9.78 51.23
C GLY A 919 39.05 8.80 50.05
N ASN A 920 40.28 8.28 49.95
CA ASN A 920 40.75 7.44 48.85
C ASN A 920 40.25 5.98 48.92
N GLY A 921 39.96 5.40 47.75
CA GLY A 921 39.85 3.94 47.53
C GLY A 921 40.60 3.57 46.24
N THR A 922 41.42 2.52 46.29
CA THR A 922 42.60 2.38 45.41
C THR A 922 42.54 1.31 44.31
N ASN A 923 43.24 1.61 43.22
CA ASN A 923 43.99 0.71 42.32
C ASN A 923 43.25 -0.40 41.53
N GLY A 924 43.12 -0.17 40.22
CA GLY A 924 43.09 -1.21 39.19
C GLY A 924 44.31 -1.10 38.27
N LEU A 925 45.23 -2.07 38.33
CA LEU A 925 46.51 -2.06 37.61
C LEU A 925 46.58 -3.30 36.71
N CYS A 926 46.68 -3.16 35.39
CA CYS A 926 47.09 -4.27 34.53
C CYS A 926 47.82 -3.81 33.26
N ARG A 927 48.95 -4.46 32.95
CA ARG A 927 49.88 -4.09 31.87
C ARG A 927 49.63 -4.90 30.59
N ARG A 928 50.15 -4.36 29.48
CA ARG A 928 50.42 -5.05 28.19
C ARG A 928 51.15 -6.39 28.40
N PHE A 929 50.93 -7.37 27.51
CA PHE A 929 51.99 -7.90 26.61
C PHE A 929 51.41 -8.83 25.51
N ARG A 930 52.09 -8.92 24.36
CA ARG A 930 51.91 -10.00 23.35
C ARG A 930 52.66 -11.27 23.82
N PRO A 931 52.41 -12.45 23.20
CA PRO A 931 53.40 -12.90 22.21
C PRO A 931 52.83 -13.62 20.96
N ARG A 932 53.70 -13.84 19.97
CA ARG A 932 53.52 -14.80 18.86
C ARG A 932 53.86 -16.22 19.36
N SER A 933 53.35 -17.27 18.73
CA SER A 933 54.16 -18.19 17.87
C SER A 933 53.49 -19.55 17.62
N SER A 934 53.95 -20.18 16.54
CA SER A 934 53.62 -21.49 15.97
C SER A 934 53.73 -22.71 16.89
N CYS A 935 52.89 -23.71 16.65
CA CYS A 935 53.35 -25.10 16.66
C CYS A 935 52.56 -26.00 15.70
N SER A 936 53.29 -26.79 14.92
CA SER A 936 52.78 -27.91 14.13
C SER A 936 52.81 -29.20 14.96
N ARG A 937 51.90 -30.15 14.69
CA ARG A 937 52.23 -31.58 14.74
C ARG A 937 51.20 -32.45 14.04
N GLU A 938 51.72 -33.47 13.38
CA GLU A 938 50.98 -34.56 12.75
C GLU A 938 50.52 -35.58 13.80
N THR A 939 49.48 -36.35 13.47
CA THR A 939 49.39 -37.76 13.86
C THR A 939 48.50 -38.52 12.88
N SER A 940 49.08 -39.46 12.14
CA SER A 940 48.34 -40.48 11.39
C SER A 940 48.29 -41.79 12.18
N ILE A 941 47.15 -42.48 12.23
CA ILE A 941 47.09 -43.95 12.37
C ILE A 941 46.05 -44.52 11.39
N GLN A 942 46.31 -45.74 10.93
CA GLN A 942 45.77 -46.36 9.71
C GLN A 942 44.60 -47.34 9.92
N ASN A 943 44.01 -47.72 8.77
CA ASN A 943 43.48 -49.06 8.41
C ASN A 943 42.18 -49.59 9.03
N ARG A 944 41.18 -49.80 8.13
CA ARG A 944 40.92 -51.17 7.65
C ARG A 944 40.29 -51.23 6.25
N THR A 945 40.64 -52.29 5.53
CA THR A 945 40.34 -52.57 4.12
C THR A 945 39.37 -53.74 4.00
N LEU A 946 38.58 -53.82 2.91
CA LEU A 946 38.21 -55.08 2.24
C LEU A 946 37.68 -54.82 0.80
N PHE A 947 37.52 -55.89 0.02
CA PHE A 947 37.81 -55.92 -1.43
C PHE A 947 36.63 -56.35 -2.33
N MET A 948 36.89 -56.31 -3.66
CA MET A 948 36.19 -56.94 -4.82
C MET A 948 35.22 -56.03 -5.61
N SER A 949 35.17 -56.03 -6.95
CA SER A 949 36.10 -56.57 -8.00
C SER A 949 35.72 -55.99 -9.40
N THR A 950 36.68 -55.80 -10.29
CA THR A 950 36.50 -55.34 -11.71
C THR A 950 36.18 -56.51 -12.66
N PRO A 951 35.69 -56.29 -13.91
CA PRO A 951 36.47 -55.83 -15.11
C PRO A 951 35.86 -54.53 -15.76
N HIS A 952 36.24 -53.94 -16.93
CA HIS A 952 37.38 -54.08 -17.89
C HIS A 952 37.59 -52.82 -18.80
N SER A 953 38.64 -52.89 -19.65
CA SER A 953 39.01 -52.23 -20.93
C SER A 953 38.06 -51.28 -21.72
N ALA A 954 38.53 -50.29 -22.53
CA ALA A 954 39.90 -49.82 -22.85
C ALA A 954 39.93 -48.48 -23.67
N SER A 955 41.12 -47.82 -23.67
CA SER A 955 41.70 -46.93 -24.74
C SER A 955 40.95 -45.63 -25.14
N THR A 956 41.59 -44.50 -25.48
CA THR A 956 43.02 -44.17 -25.74
C THR A 956 43.27 -42.68 -25.46
N ALA A 957 44.51 -42.27 -25.17
CA ALA A 957 44.89 -40.86 -25.00
C ALA A 957 46.35 -40.58 -25.41
N ARG A 958 46.63 -39.36 -25.92
CA ARG A 958 47.89 -38.56 -25.92
C ARG A 958 48.12 -37.81 -27.25
N PRO A 959 48.98 -36.76 -27.30
CA PRO A 959 49.47 -35.89 -26.21
C PRO A 959 49.41 -34.38 -26.51
N VAL A 960 49.61 -33.57 -25.45
CA VAL A 960 50.01 -32.16 -25.53
C VAL A 960 51.54 -32.06 -25.60
N LEU A 961 52.09 -31.06 -26.31
CA LEU A 961 53.51 -30.71 -26.30
C LEU A 961 53.75 -29.38 -25.55
N HIS A 962 54.82 -29.35 -24.75
CA HIS A 962 55.32 -28.17 -24.03
C HIS A 962 56.27 -27.33 -24.90
N SER A 963 56.34 -26.03 -24.62
CA SER A 963 57.63 -25.32 -24.51
C SER A 963 57.52 -24.03 -23.70
N ASN A 964 58.35 -23.90 -22.66
CA ASN A 964 58.54 -22.67 -21.87
C ASN A 964 59.50 -21.69 -22.58
N LEU A 965 59.54 -20.44 -22.09
CA LEU A 965 60.64 -19.44 -22.01
C LEU A 965 60.04 -18.04 -22.14
N GLY A 966 60.45 -17.00 -21.40
CA GLY A 966 61.45 -16.87 -20.34
C GLY A 966 61.15 -15.63 -19.46
N ALA A 967 62.02 -15.31 -18.51
CA ALA A 967 61.79 -14.28 -17.48
C ALA A 967 62.75 -13.06 -17.59
N GLU A 968 62.53 -12.11 -16.68
CA GLU A 968 63.39 -10.97 -16.28
C GLU A 968 63.35 -9.66 -17.10
N GLY A 969 63.51 -8.53 -16.37
CA GLY A 969 63.67 -7.18 -16.93
C GLY A 969 62.96 -6.08 -16.13
N GLY A 970 63.70 -5.35 -15.29
CA GLY A 970 63.20 -4.25 -14.45
C GLY A 970 63.11 -2.86 -15.14
N PRO A 971 62.87 -1.77 -14.38
CA PRO A 971 62.22 -0.55 -14.89
C PRO A 971 63.14 0.66 -15.09
N VAL A 972 62.76 1.61 -15.97
CA VAL A 972 63.26 2.99 -16.00
C VAL A 972 62.16 3.98 -16.43
N GLU A 973 62.18 5.18 -15.86
CA GLU A 973 61.29 6.32 -16.16
C GLU A 973 61.62 7.02 -17.49
N THR A 974 60.64 7.76 -18.01
CA THR A 974 60.69 9.20 -18.39
C THR A 974 59.75 9.47 -19.57
N GLY A 975 58.98 10.55 -19.48
CA GLY A 975 57.99 10.91 -20.50
C GLY A 975 58.48 11.95 -21.49
N LEU A 976 57.69 12.21 -22.53
CA LEU A 976 57.73 13.44 -23.32
C LEU A 976 56.35 13.67 -23.97
N ARG A 977 55.92 14.93 -24.06
CA ARG A 977 54.74 15.35 -24.84
C ARG A 977 55.10 15.39 -26.35
N PRO A 978 54.14 15.60 -27.26
CA PRO A 978 53.77 16.99 -27.59
C PRO A 978 52.25 17.26 -27.74
N ASN A 979 51.91 18.55 -27.71
CA ASN A 979 50.56 19.06 -27.92
C ASN A 979 50.16 19.00 -29.42
N PHE A 980 48.86 18.96 -29.74
CA PHE A 980 48.30 19.77 -30.85
C PHE A 980 46.78 20.02 -30.68
N HIS A 981 46.42 21.30 -30.82
CA HIS A 981 45.07 21.90 -30.93
C HIS A 981 45.29 23.22 -31.74
N PRO A 982 44.25 23.91 -32.23
CA PRO A 982 43.09 23.44 -33.00
C PRO A 982 42.79 24.36 -34.23
N PHE A 983 42.07 23.89 -35.26
CA PHE A 983 41.45 24.77 -36.30
C PHE A 983 40.20 24.06 -36.90
N PRO A 984 39.25 24.76 -37.56
CA PRO A 984 37.89 24.79 -37.01
C PRO A 984 36.76 24.53 -38.05
N ALA A 985 35.52 24.72 -37.60
CA ALA A 985 34.30 24.51 -38.36
C ALA A 985 34.22 25.26 -39.71
N ARG A 986 33.60 24.61 -40.70
CA ARG A 986 32.89 25.28 -41.81
C ARG A 986 31.53 24.63 -42.06
N ALA A 987 30.55 25.49 -42.34
CA ALA A 987 29.16 25.11 -42.57
C ALA A 987 28.95 24.42 -43.91
N TRP A 988 27.90 23.60 -44.01
CA TRP A 988 27.31 23.16 -45.28
C TRP A 988 25.84 23.58 -45.37
N ARG A 989 25.47 24.13 -46.52
CA ARG A 989 24.08 24.45 -46.89
C ARG A 989 23.45 23.28 -47.63
N ARG A 990 22.11 23.35 -47.72
CA ARG A 990 21.24 22.55 -48.59
C ARG A 990 21.87 22.20 -49.94
N LEU A 991 21.66 20.96 -50.37
CA LEU A 991 21.39 20.62 -51.76
C LEU A 991 20.22 19.64 -51.79
N GLU A 992 19.18 19.99 -52.54
CA GLU A 992 18.09 19.09 -52.88
C GLU A 992 18.55 18.20 -54.03
N HIS A 993 18.16 16.92 -54.05
CA HIS A 993 17.97 16.23 -55.32
C HIS A 993 16.90 15.13 -55.21
N LYS A 994 16.11 15.00 -56.28
CA LYS A 994 14.95 14.10 -56.41
C LYS A 994 15.35 12.73 -56.95
N CYS A 995 14.39 11.80 -56.83
CA CYS A 995 14.22 10.57 -57.61
C CYS A 995 15.21 9.41 -57.36
N CYS A 996 14.65 8.28 -56.91
CA CYS A 996 14.34 7.19 -57.84
C CYS A 996 13.12 6.39 -57.35
N VAL A 997 12.19 6.13 -58.28
CA VAL A 997 11.19 5.05 -58.18
C VAL A 997 11.71 3.93 -59.07
N GLY A 998 11.73 2.70 -58.56
CA GLY A 998 12.12 1.51 -59.32
C GLY A 998 11.35 0.31 -58.78
N CYS A 999 10.53 -0.30 -59.63
CA CYS A 999 9.67 -1.43 -59.26
C CYS A 999 10.37 -2.79 -59.46
N THR A 1000 9.74 -3.83 -58.89
CA THR A 1000 9.80 -5.26 -59.28
C THR A 1000 11.16 -5.97 -59.24
N ALA A 1001 11.32 -6.85 -58.26
CA ALA A 1001 10.93 -8.26 -58.43
C ALA A 1001 10.27 -8.77 -57.13
#